data_AF-A0A3C1KVS2-F1
#
_entry.id   AF-A0A3C1KVS2-F1
#
_cell.length_a   1.000
_cell.length_b   1.000
_cell.length_c   1.000
_cell.angle_alpha   90.00
_cell.angle_beta   90.00
_cell.angle_gamma   90.00
#
_symmetry.space_group_name_H-M   'P 1'
#
loop_
_entity.id
_entity.type
_entity.pdbx_description
1 polymer ?
#
loop_
_entity_poly.entity_id
_entity_poly.type
_entity_poly.pdbx_seq_one_letter_code
_entity_poly.pdbx_strand_id
1 'polypeptide(L)'
;TVCDTLSMRLELIGEGELPDMALASIESDLFLKLDLERNFLPFSREPKGDCTLYMRSDSVFGHEQATIRVDVELADTNVIPRPQNSEDLIVSWEYYNGKRWKLIGKKGFGEYDEEDPGHDFVDETNCFTASGFVGFRRPKDMKEANVNGKKGLWVRARIERGDYGVAGNYELEDDRWVWKDTRPLRPPTLKAMTMRFVETAEPFQHVIAYNDFVYTDHTSMAKEEMKSFQPFTPVTEESPTLYLGFREPFPNEQNQVFFDLVEDAGGGRKLTAGAGATGSSLEQAKSEQVIAWEYFGGREWKSLTVRDHTHGFSQSGFIEFVGPKDHRSNKRYGENLYWVRARLEHGGYDEPPMLRHVLLNCVYADNLSSYDNTILGSSKGTPNQSFYFVRGPVLPGQQIWVRERERPVSADLDLHQQLEGEDCVKEDPEGDGFLVRWHEVDSLYDSKPNSRHYTKDIVTGKVTFGDGIRGMVPPKGDRNVFCSHYRVGGGEEGNVPPDSISSLLQSISYVDKVTNLYAASGGSDLESIEEAKMRGPHSLKAKGRAVTAEDFEWLAKEASSSVARVCAEPTASKEGEVTVVLVPRVAENHPDFMDKPIASTELLRKVRNYLADRKLLTTVLNVRRPVFRELSIKVEIILLQATAADRVKAEIVDKVKRFLHPLKGGKRGGGWPFGRAVYRVDLYHVVEEVFGVDFVDRVRIVDEQTKLEVDQLKLTQGELVHCLDVEVIEKAHERIAR
;
A
#
# COMPACT_ATOMS: atom_id res chain seq x y z
N THR A 1 -14.44 15.32 -14.83
CA THR A 1 -15.82 15.48 -15.31
C THR A 1 -16.72 15.34 -14.09
N VAL A 2 -17.33 16.44 -13.63
CA VAL A 2 -18.17 16.42 -12.43
C VAL A 2 -19.54 15.93 -12.87
N CYS A 3 -19.96 14.76 -12.36
CA CYS A 3 -21.34 14.31 -12.51
C CYS A 3 -22.16 15.03 -11.45
N ASP A 4 -22.85 16.11 -11.84
CA ASP A 4 -23.60 16.98 -10.92
C ASP A 4 -24.85 16.31 -10.35
N THR A 5 -25.41 15.30 -11.03
CA THR A 5 -26.60 14.60 -10.56
C THR A 5 -26.72 13.23 -11.21
N LEU A 6 -27.02 12.22 -10.40
CA LEU A 6 -27.34 10.86 -10.83
C LEU A 6 -28.74 10.53 -10.31
N SER A 7 -29.70 10.35 -11.21
CA SER A 7 -31.06 9.90 -10.89
C SER A 7 -31.24 8.51 -11.47
N MET A 8 -31.76 7.58 -10.66
CA MET A 8 -32.02 6.21 -11.07
C MET A 8 -33.45 5.84 -10.70
N ARG A 9 -34.22 5.37 -11.68
CA ARG A 9 -35.56 4.82 -11.53
C ARG A 9 -35.53 3.39 -12.06
N LEU A 10 -35.91 2.42 -11.23
CA LEU A 10 -36.01 1.02 -11.63
C LEU A 10 -37.48 0.71 -11.92
N GLU A 11 -37.80 0.38 -13.17
CA GLU A 11 -39.12 -0.11 -13.58
C GLU A 11 -38.98 -1.57 -14.01
N LEU A 12 -39.74 -2.46 -13.38
CA LEU A 12 -39.87 -3.84 -13.82
C LEU A 12 -41.05 -3.92 -14.78
N ILE A 13 -40.75 -4.26 -16.03
CA ILE A 13 -41.72 -4.34 -17.12
C ILE A 13 -41.62 -5.74 -17.74
N GLY A 14 -42.76 -6.43 -17.84
CA GLY A 14 -42.93 -7.60 -18.70
C GLY A 14 -43.88 -7.26 -19.84
N GLU A 15 -43.47 -7.48 -21.10
CA GLU A 15 -44.30 -7.23 -22.28
C GLU A 15 -44.46 -8.48 -23.15
N GLY A 16 -45.69 -8.74 -23.60
CA GLY A 16 -45.96 -9.77 -24.61
C GLY A 16 -45.92 -11.21 -24.09
N GLU A 17 -45.95 -11.41 -22.77
CA GLU A 17 -45.92 -12.73 -22.14
C GLU A 17 -47.18 -13.53 -22.49
N LEU A 18 -47.03 -14.79 -22.90
CA LEU A 18 -48.17 -15.68 -23.06
C LEU A 18 -48.59 -16.24 -21.69
N PRO A 19 -49.89 -16.45 -21.44
CA PRO A 19 -50.30 -17.21 -20.27
C PRO A 19 -49.64 -18.60 -20.28
N ASP A 20 -49.10 -19.03 -19.13
CA ASP A 20 -48.53 -20.37 -18.93
C ASP A 20 -49.51 -21.47 -19.34
N MET A 21 -50.81 -21.20 -19.14
CA MET A 21 -51.89 -22.07 -19.56
C MET A 21 -53.19 -21.31 -19.76
N ALA A 22 -53.95 -21.65 -20.79
CA ALA A 22 -55.33 -21.22 -20.96
C ALA A 22 -56.26 -22.43 -21.16
N LEU A 23 -57.44 -22.39 -20.53
CA LEU A 23 -58.46 -23.43 -20.61
C LEU A 23 -59.83 -22.80 -20.90
N ALA A 24 -60.65 -23.45 -21.73
CA ALA A 24 -62.07 -23.11 -21.90
C ALA A 24 -62.93 -24.20 -21.25
N SER A 25 -63.97 -23.81 -20.51
CA SER A 25 -64.99 -24.76 -20.02
C SER A 25 -66.05 -25.00 -21.10
N ILE A 26 -66.34 -26.28 -21.40
CA ILE A 26 -67.33 -26.67 -22.41
C ILE A 26 -68.67 -27.02 -21.74
N GLU A 27 -68.65 -27.76 -20.64
CA GLU A 27 -69.81 -28.15 -19.81
C GLU A 27 -69.36 -28.18 -18.34
N SER A 28 -70.29 -28.30 -17.39
CA SER A 28 -69.97 -28.40 -15.96
C SER A 28 -68.96 -29.53 -15.74
N ASP A 29 -67.73 -29.16 -15.34
CA ASP A 29 -66.55 -30.01 -15.08
C ASP A 29 -65.74 -30.53 -16.29
N LEU A 30 -66.02 -30.08 -17.53
CA LEU A 30 -65.18 -30.42 -18.70
C LEU A 30 -64.35 -29.21 -19.19
N PHE A 31 -63.02 -29.37 -19.19
CA PHE A 31 -62.05 -28.35 -19.60
C PHE A 31 -61.32 -28.74 -20.89
N LEU A 32 -61.24 -27.81 -21.83
CA LEU A 32 -60.40 -27.92 -23.03
C LEU A 32 -59.17 -27.02 -22.88
N LYS A 33 -57.99 -27.61 -23.02
CA LYS A 33 -56.75 -26.82 -23.11
C LYS A 33 -56.71 -26.08 -24.44
N LEU A 34 -56.46 -24.78 -24.40
CA LEU A 34 -56.36 -23.92 -25.57
C LEU A 34 -54.93 -23.93 -26.11
N ASP A 35 -54.81 -23.98 -27.44
CA ASP A 35 -53.55 -23.81 -28.16
C ASP A 35 -53.42 -22.34 -28.56
N LEU A 36 -52.54 -21.61 -27.87
CA LEU A 36 -52.38 -20.16 -28.02
C LEU A 36 -51.56 -19.77 -29.27
N GLU A 37 -51.00 -20.75 -30.00
CA GLU A 37 -50.25 -20.50 -31.24
C GLU A 37 -51.16 -20.47 -32.50
N ARG A 38 -52.46 -20.75 -32.33
CA ARG A 38 -53.45 -20.83 -33.42
C ARG A 38 -54.72 -20.08 -33.05
N ASN A 39 -55.62 -19.88 -34.01
CA ASN A 39 -56.94 -19.35 -33.70
C ASN A 39 -57.70 -20.28 -32.73
N PHE A 40 -58.19 -19.73 -31.61
CA PHE A 40 -58.86 -20.51 -30.56
C PHE A 40 -60.15 -19.85 -30.07
N LEU A 41 -61.05 -20.64 -29.48
CA LEU A 41 -62.34 -20.20 -28.95
C LEU A 41 -62.26 -20.11 -27.42
N PRO A 42 -62.36 -18.93 -26.80
CA PRO A 42 -62.22 -18.76 -25.35
C PRO A 42 -63.41 -19.34 -24.56
N PHE A 43 -64.57 -19.50 -25.19
CA PHE A 43 -65.81 -19.96 -24.58
C PHE A 43 -66.45 -21.17 -25.28
N SER A 44 -65.65 -21.99 -25.96
CA SER A 44 -66.10 -23.13 -26.79
C SER A 44 -66.84 -22.73 -28.09
N ARG A 45 -67.34 -23.73 -28.85
CA ARG A 45 -68.06 -23.54 -30.13
C ARG A 45 -69.48 -23.01 -29.97
N GLU A 46 -70.12 -23.32 -28.85
CA GLU A 46 -71.47 -22.88 -28.52
C GLU A 46 -71.46 -22.23 -27.12
N PRO A 47 -70.96 -20.99 -26.99
CA PRO A 47 -70.89 -20.31 -25.70
C PRO A 47 -72.28 -20.14 -25.09
N LYS A 48 -72.42 -20.58 -23.84
CA LYS A 48 -73.64 -20.44 -23.03
C LYS A 48 -73.30 -19.74 -21.72
N GLY A 49 -74.32 -19.43 -20.91
CA GLY A 49 -74.12 -19.00 -19.53
C GLY A 49 -73.19 -19.96 -18.78
N ASP A 50 -72.29 -19.40 -17.96
CA ASP A 50 -71.21 -20.07 -17.23
C ASP A 50 -70.04 -20.62 -18.04
N CYS A 51 -70.03 -20.50 -19.38
CA CYS A 51 -68.81 -20.77 -20.15
C CYS A 51 -67.69 -19.81 -19.70
N THR A 52 -66.51 -20.37 -19.41
CA THR A 52 -65.43 -19.67 -18.72
C THR A 52 -64.10 -19.92 -19.40
N LEU A 53 -63.38 -18.83 -19.68
CA LEU A 53 -61.97 -18.82 -20.03
C LEU A 53 -61.14 -18.72 -18.76
N TYR A 54 -60.25 -19.67 -18.52
CA TYR A 54 -59.27 -19.64 -17.43
C TYR A 54 -57.89 -19.33 -18.01
N MET A 55 -57.16 -18.42 -17.36
CA MET A 55 -55.80 -18.04 -17.71
C MET A 55 -54.91 -18.16 -16.48
N ARG A 56 -53.81 -18.89 -16.62
CA ARG A 56 -52.76 -18.99 -15.61
C ARG A 56 -51.54 -18.22 -16.09
N SER A 57 -50.96 -17.43 -15.21
CA SER A 57 -49.61 -16.90 -15.38
C SER A 57 -48.99 -16.66 -14.01
N ASP A 58 -48.05 -17.50 -13.61
CA ASP A 58 -47.37 -17.35 -12.33
C ASP A 58 -46.34 -16.21 -12.39
N SER A 59 -45.76 -15.96 -13.58
CA SER A 59 -44.82 -14.87 -13.82
C SER A 59 -45.52 -13.50 -13.78
N VAL A 60 -46.66 -13.33 -14.45
CA VAL A 60 -47.38 -12.03 -14.49
C VAL A 60 -48.16 -11.78 -13.20
N PHE A 61 -48.93 -12.77 -12.74
CA PHE A 61 -49.74 -12.62 -11.54
C PHE A 61 -48.91 -12.76 -10.25
N GLY A 62 -47.62 -13.10 -10.33
CA GLY A 62 -46.71 -13.16 -9.19
C GLY A 62 -46.31 -11.80 -8.63
N HIS A 63 -46.36 -10.73 -9.43
CA HIS A 63 -45.96 -9.38 -9.02
C HIS A 63 -47.06 -8.70 -8.18
N GLU A 64 -46.89 -8.70 -6.86
CA GLU A 64 -47.96 -8.36 -5.90
C GLU A 64 -48.49 -6.93 -6.01
N GLN A 65 -47.66 -5.99 -6.48
CA GLN A 65 -48.01 -4.57 -6.63
C GLN A 65 -48.23 -4.15 -8.09
N ALA A 66 -48.30 -5.09 -9.03
CA ALA A 66 -48.36 -4.75 -10.44
C ALA A 66 -49.77 -4.37 -10.93
N THR A 67 -49.79 -3.46 -11.90
CA THR A 67 -50.93 -3.28 -12.80
C THR A 67 -50.76 -4.23 -13.98
N ILE A 68 -51.78 -5.04 -14.24
CA ILE A 68 -51.78 -6.10 -15.25
C ILE A 68 -52.64 -5.66 -16.44
N ARG A 69 -52.22 -6.05 -17.63
CA ARG A 69 -52.96 -5.87 -18.88
C ARG A 69 -52.96 -7.18 -19.67
N VAL A 70 -54.12 -7.65 -20.11
CA VAL A 70 -54.31 -8.79 -21.00
C VAL A 70 -54.73 -8.25 -22.36
N ASP A 71 -53.84 -8.26 -23.34
CA ASP A 71 -54.14 -7.87 -24.71
C ASP A 71 -54.79 -9.04 -25.47
N VAL A 72 -55.84 -8.73 -26.24
CA VAL A 72 -56.64 -9.70 -26.97
C VAL A 72 -56.79 -9.26 -28.43
N GLU A 73 -56.44 -10.14 -29.36
CA GLU A 73 -56.63 -9.93 -30.80
C GLU A 73 -57.63 -10.96 -31.34
N LEU A 74 -58.73 -10.49 -31.95
CA LEU A 74 -59.67 -11.34 -32.67
C LEU A 74 -59.08 -11.86 -33.99
N ALA A 75 -59.56 -13.02 -34.44
CA ALA A 75 -59.20 -13.57 -35.74
C ALA A 75 -59.65 -12.66 -36.90
N ASP A 76 -58.96 -12.76 -38.04
CA ASP A 76 -59.22 -11.95 -39.23
C ASP A 76 -60.67 -12.10 -39.70
N THR A 77 -61.37 -10.98 -39.77
CA THR A 77 -62.80 -10.90 -40.10
C THR A 77 -63.12 -11.32 -41.54
N ASN A 78 -62.12 -11.38 -42.42
CA ASN A 78 -62.27 -11.90 -43.78
C ASN A 78 -62.41 -13.44 -43.81
N VAL A 79 -61.96 -14.13 -42.76
CA VAL A 79 -61.95 -15.60 -42.66
C VAL A 79 -62.98 -16.07 -41.64
N ILE A 80 -63.10 -15.37 -40.50
CA ILE A 80 -64.02 -15.71 -39.42
C ILE A 80 -64.94 -14.52 -39.18
N PRO A 81 -66.28 -14.66 -39.28
CA PRO A 81 -67.22 -13.57 -39.03
C PRO A 81 -67.02 -12.92 -37.66
N ARG A 82 -67.28 -11.62 -37.56
CA ARG A 82 -67.25 -10.90 -36.28
C ARG A 82 -68.19 -11.54 -35.25
N PRO A 83 -67.82 -11.54 -33.96
CA PRO A 83 -68.69 -12.07 -32.92
C PRO A 83 -70.02 -11.33 -32.87
N GLN A 84 -71.10 -12.02 -32.55
CA GLN A 84 -72.44 -11.42 -32.51
C GLN A 84 -73.04 -11.54 -31.10
N ASN A 85 -72.97 -10.50 -30.29
CA ASN A 85 -73.51 -10.51 -28.92
C ASN A 85 -75.04 -10.43 -28.86
N SER A 86 -75.63 -10.90 -27.76
CA SER A 86 -76.97 -10.50 -27.33
C SER A 86 -76.95 -9.09 -26.70
N GLU A 87 -78.12 -8.45 -26.62
CA GLU A 87 -78.26 -7.14 -25.95
C GLU A 87 -78.03 -7.24 -24.43
N ASP A 88 -78.12 -8.43 -23.85
CA ASP A 88 -77.93 -8.68 -22.42
C ASP A 88 -76.63 -9.42 -22.07
N LEU A 89 -75.65 -9.48 -23.00
CA LEU A 89 -74.35 -10.12 -22.78
C LEU A 89 -73.57 -9.42 -21.67
N ILE A 90 -73.11 -10.18 -20.68
CA ILE A 90 -72.26 -9.73 -19.56
C ILE A 90 -71.15 -10.76 -19.33
N VAL A 91 -69.90 -10.29 -19.29
CA VAL A 91 -68.71 -11.09 -18.96
C VAL A 91 -68.11 -10.56 -17.65
N SER A 92 -67.93 -11.47 -16.70
CA SER A 92 -67.30 -11.20 -15.40
C SER A 92 -65.86 -11.70 -15.39
N TRP A 93 -64.95 -10.86 -14.91
CA TRP A 93 -63.56 -11.21 -14.68
C TRP A 93 -63.33 -11.46 -13.20
N GLU A 94 -62.70 -12.59 -12.86
CA GLU A 94 -62.60 -13.07 -11.49
C GLU A 94 -61.21 -13.64 -11.19
N TYR A 95 -60.80 -13.57 -9.93
CA TYR A 95 -59.57 -14.16 -9.40
C TYR A 95 -59.87 -15.06 -8.20
N TYR A 96 -58.96 -15.99 -7.90
CA TYR A 96 -59.08 -16.81 -6.70
C TYR A 96 -58.36 -16.18 -5.51
N ASN A 97 -59.05 -16.06 -4.38
CA ASN A 97 -58.49 -15.44 -3.17
C ASN A 97 -58.08 -16.46 -2.08
N GLY A 98 -58.01 -17.74 -2.44
CA GLY A 98 -57.72 -18.83 -1.51
C GLY A 98 -58.96 -19.54 -0.97
N LYS A 99 -60.14 -18.93 -1.05
CA LYS A 99 -61.42 -19.52 -0.60
C LYS A 99 -62.46 -19.65 -1.71
N ARG A 100 -62.60 -18.61 -2.53
CA ARG A 100 -63.58 -18.54 -3.62
C ARG A 100 -63.05 -17.67 -4.76
N TRP A 101 -63.71 -17.77 -5.90
CA TRP A 101 -63.55 -16.79 -6.97
C TRP A 101 -64.23 -15.48 -6.56
N LYS A 102 -63.49 -14.38 -6.67
CA LYS A 102 -63.92 -13.02 -6.37
C LYS A 102 -63.85 -12.19 -7.64
N LEU A 103 -64.72 -11.19 -7.72
CA LEU A 103 -64.79 -10.28 -8.86
C LEU A 103 -63.55 -9.37 -8.93
N ILE A 104 -62.99 -9.24 -10.14
CA ILE A 104 -62.06 -8.18 -10.54
C ILE A 104 -62.87 -7.02 -11.12
N GLY A 105 -63.79 -7.31 -12.03
CA GLY A 105 -64.72 -6.35 -12.64
C GLY A 105 -65.61 -7.03 -13.69
N LYS A 106 -66.59 -6.30 -14.24
CA LYS A 106 -67.52 -6.81 -15.26
C LYS A 106 -67.63 -5.83 -16.43
N LYS A 107 -67.93 -6.38 -17.61
CA LYS A 107 -68.32 -5.62 -18.80
C LYS A 107 -69.58 -6.25 -19.38
N GLY A 108 -70.48 -5.44 -19.95
CA GLY A 108 -71.68 -5.95 -20.59
C GLY A 108 -72.38 -4.95 -21.50
N PHE A 109 -73.40 -5.42 -22.22
CA PHE A 109 -74.29 -4.62 -23.08
C PHE A 109 -75.67 -4.38 -22.46
N GLY A 110 -76.07 -5.21 -21.48
CA GLY A 110 -77.34 -5.05 -20.75
C GLY A 110 -77.20 -4.14 -19.53
N GLU A 111 -78.29 -3.97 -18.78
CA GLU A 111 -78.22 -3.34 -17.46
C GLU A 111 -77.53 -4.28 -16.45
N TYR A 112 -76.46 -3.81 -15.82
CA TYR A 112 -75.75 -4.50 -14.74
C TYR A 112 -75.21 -3.49 -13.73
N ASP A 113 -75.02 -3.93 -12.49
CA ASP A 113 -74.34 -3.13 -11.48
C ASP A 113 -72.84 -3.11 -11.80
N GLU A 114 -72.33 -1.93 -12.17
CA GLU A 114 -70.89 -1.66 -12.26
C GLU A 114 -70.28 -1.67 -10.83
N GLU A 115 -70.19 -2.86 -10.23
CA GLU A 115 -69.35 -3.06 -9.06
C GLU A 115 -67.89 -2.87 -9.47
N ASP A 116 -67.26 -1.76 -9.08
CA ASP A 116 -65.80 -1.61 -9.07
C ASP A 116 -65.27 -2.08 -7.71
N PRO A 117 -64.65 -3.27 -7.63
CA PRO A 117 -64.12 -3.80 -6.37
C PRO A 117 -62.83 -3.09 -5.91
N GLY A 118 -62.41 -2.01 -6.59
CA GLY A 118 -61.20 -1.24 -6.30
C GLY A 118 -59.96 -1.79 -6.99
N HIS A 119 -60.14 -2.36 -8.18
CA HIS A 119 -59.07 -2.99 -8.96
C HIS A 119 -58.75 -2.22 -10.25
N ASP A 120 -59.25 -0.99 -10.42
CA ASP A 120 -59.04 -0.16 -11.62
C ASP A 120 -59.34 -0.94 -12.92
N PHE A 121 -60.44 -1.70 -12.92
CA PHE A 121 -60.76 -2.63 -14.01
C PHE A 121 -61.21 -1.89 -15.27
N VAL A 122 -60.65 -2.26 -16.41
CA VAL A 122 -60.99 -1.74 -17.74
C VAL A 122 -61.07 -2.90 -18.72
N ASP A 123 -62.12 -2.96 -19.55
CA ASP A 123 -62.26 -3.92 -20.65
C ASP A 123 -62.62 -3.21 -21.96
N GLU A 124 -61.63 -3.05 -22.84
CA GLU A 124 -61.79 -2.51 -24.19
C GLU A 124 -62.14 -3.57 -25.24
N THR A 125 -62.05 -4.87 -24.90
CA THR A 125 -62.49 -5.96 -25.79
C THR A 125 -64.00 -5.98 -25.95
N ASN A 126 -64.70 -5.29 -25.05
CA ASN A 126 -66.15 -5.15 -24.99
C ASN A 126 -66.82 -6.53 -24.97
N CYS A 127 -66.54 -7.32 -23.93
CA CYS A 127 -66.95 -8.71 -23.83
C CYS A 127 -66.43 -9.56 -25.01
N PHE A 128 -65.16 -9.42 -25.39
CA PHE A 128 -64.56 -10.15 -26.52
C PHE A 128 -65.26 -9.97 -27.88
N THR A 129 -65.99 -8.86 -28.09
CA THR A 129 -66.60 -8.54 -29.40
C THR A 129 -65.69 -7.70 -30.30
N ALA A 130 -64.61 -7.13 -29.74
CA ALA A 130 -63.56 -6.41 -30.44
C ALA A 130 -62.16 -6.82 -29.93
N SER A 131 -61.14 -6.60 -30.77
CA SER A 131 -59.74 -6.61 -30.30
C SER A 131 -59.52 -5.42 -29.37
N GLY A 132 -58.71 -5.60 -28.34
CA GLY A 132 -58.48 -4.59 -27.31
C GLY A 132 -57.69 -5.17 -26.15
N PHE A 133 -57.88 -4.65 -24.95
CA PHE A 133 -57.25 -5.19 -23.75
C PHE A 133 -58.19 -5.19 -22.55
N VAL A 134 -57.82 -6.00 -21.56
CA VAL A 134 -58.41 -5.97 -20.23
C VAL A 134 -57.33 -5.61 -19.21
N GLY A 135 -57.51 -4.51 -18.49
CA GLY A 135 -56.54 -3.99 -17.51
C GLY A 135 -57.10 -4.03 -16.09
N PHE A 136 -56.25 -4.32 -15.11
CA PHE A 136 -56.60 -4.25 -13.68
C PHE A 136 -55.35 -4.23 -12.79
N ARG A 137 -55.45 -3.63 -11.60
CA ARG A 137 -54.47 -3.76 -10.52
C ARG A 137 -54.59 -5.15 -9.89
N ARG A 138 -53.48 -5.86 -9.72
CA ARG A 138 -53.48 -7.19 -9.11
C ARG A 138 -54.12 -7.15 -7.71
N PRO A 139 -55.14 -7.99 -7.44
CA PRO A 139 -55.74 -8.08 -6.10
C PRO A 139 -54.73 -8.54 -5.03
N LYS A 140 -54.67 -7.84 -3.90
CA LYS A 140 -53.70 -8.11 -2.81
C LYS A 140 -53.91 -9.47 -2.13
N ASP A 141 -55.15 -9.97 -2.08
CA ASP A 141 -55.49 -11.27 -1.49
C ASP A 141 -55.52 -12.42 -2.52
N MET A 142 -55.04 -12.22 -3.75
CA MET A 142 -54.94 -13.29 -4.76
C MET A 142 -54.05 -14.44 -4.25
N LYS A 143 -54.52 -15.68 -4.44
CA LYS A 143 -53.81 -16.92 -4.06
C LYS A 143 -53.93 -17.97 -5.16
N GLU A 144 -53.06 -18.97 -5.09
CA GLU A 144 -53.09 -20.07 -6.04
C GLU A 144 -54.41 -20.86 -5.99
N ALA A 145 -54.96 -21.16 -7.17
CA ALA A 145 -56.08 -22.08 -7.38
C ALA A 145 -55.60 -23.37 -8.03
N ASN A 146 -56.35 -24.45 -7.84
CA ASN A 146 -56.19 -25.69 -8.61
C ASN A 146 -57.33 -25.80 -9.63
N VAL A 147 -57.02 -25.55 -10.90
CA VAL A 147 -57.98 -25.64 -12.01
C VAL A 147 -57.56 -26.80 -12.92
N ASN A 148 -58.47 -27.76 -13.15
CA ASN A 148 -58.20 -28.97 -13.94
C ASN A 148 -56.89 -29.71 -13.56
N GLY A 149 -56.63 -29.84 -12.25
CA GLY A 149 -55.43 -30.51 -11.73
C GLY A 149 -54.14 -29.69 -11.81
N LYS A 150 -54.21 -28.41 -12.20
CA LYS A 150 -53.05 -27.50 -12.31
C LYS A 150 -53.14 -26.39 -11.27
N LYS A 151 -52.27 -26.48 -10.27
CA LYS A 151 -52.07 -25.45 -9.24
C LYS A 151 -51.26 -24.27 -9.79
N GLY A 152 -51.72 -23.04 -9.59
CA GLY A 152 -51.02 -21.81 -9.99
C GLY A 152 -51.87 -20.57 -9.72
N LEU A 153 -51.43 -19.40 -10.15
CA LEU A 153 -52.20 -18.16 -10.08
C LEU A 153 -53.11 -18.04 -11.30
N TRP A 154 -54.42 -17.94 -11.06
CA TRP A 154 -55.43 -17.97 -12.11
C TRP A 154 -56.32 -16.73 -12.07
N VAL A 155 -56.61 -16.21 -13.26
CA VAL A 155 -57.69 -15.27 -13.54
C VAL A 155 -58.64 -15.93 -14.53
N ARG A 156 -59.95 -15.69 -14.40
CA ARG A 156 -60.94 -16.25 -15.31
C ARG A 156 -61.91 -15.18 -15.81
N ALA A 157 -62.31 -15.29 -17.07
CA ALA A 157 -63.43 -14.54 -17.65
C ALA A 157 -64.61 -15.50 -17.83
N ARG A 158 -65.78 -15.19 -17.28
CA ARG A 158 -66.97 -16.05 -17.30
C ARG A 158 -68.14 -15.30 -17.93
N ILE A 159 -68.85 -15.94 -18.85
CA ILE A 159 -70.13 -15.45 -19.36
C ILE A 159 -71.15 -15.57 -18.23
N GLU A 160 -71.50 -14.44 -17.61
CA GLU A 160 -72.47 -14.39 -16.53
C GLU A 160 -73.90 -14.44 -17.07
N ARG A 161 -74.13 -13.75 -18.19
CA ARG A 161 -75.43 -13.65 -18.86
C ARG A 161 -75.26 -13.38 -20.35
N GLY A 162 -76.27 -13.73 -21.15
CA GLY A 162 -76.31 -13.53 -22.59
C GLY A 162 -75.46 -14.54 -23.35
N ASP A 163 -75.26 -14.28 -24.64
CA ASP A 163 -74.58 -15.22 -25.54
C ASP A 163 -73.99 -14.52 -26.79
N TYR A 164 -73.39 -15.30 -27.68
CA TYR A 164 -72.79 -14.84 -28.94
C TYR A 164 -73.56 -15.31 -30.19
N GLY A 165 -74.89 -15.35 -30.09
CA GLY A 165 -75.81 -15.86 -31.11
C GLY A 165 -76.37 -17.23 -30.72
N VAL A 166 -77.38 -17.68 -31.45
CA VAL A 166 -78.06 -18.96 -31.21
C VAL A 166 -77.85 -19.85 -32.43
N ALA A 167 -77.58 -21.15 -32.20
CA ALA A 167 -77.56 -22.09 -33.30
C ALA A 167 -78.96 -22.14 -33.95
N GLY A 168 -79.02 -22.05 -35.27
CA GLY A 168 -80.28 -22.15 -35.98
C GLY A 168 -81.03 -23.44 -35.64
N ASN A 169 -82.35 -23.39 -35.68
CA ASN A 169 -83.21 -24.54 -35.45
C ASN A 169 -84.18 -24.69 -36.62
N TYR A 170 -84.74 -25.90 -36.75
CA TYR A 170 -85.91 -26.09 -37.59
C TYR A 170 -87.13 -25.73 -36.76
N GLU A 171 -87.92 -24.77 -37.24
CA GLU A 171 -89.23 -24.43 -36.69
C GLU A 171 -90.33 -24.92 -37.63
N LEU A 172 -91.46 -25.31 -37.07
CA LEU A 172 -92.63 -25.73 -37.85
C LEU A 172 -93.44 -24.49 -38.24
N GLU A 173 -93.41 -24.12 -39.52
CA GLU A 173 -94.27 -23.07 -40.09
C GLU A 173 -95.12 -23.67 -41.23
N ASP A 174 -96.45 -23.53 -41.14
CA ASP A 174 -97.40 -24.03 -42.14
C ASP A 174 -97.17 -25.50 -42.57
N ASP A 175 -96.98 -26.39 -41.59
CA ASP A 175 -96.68 -27.82 -41.77
C ASP A 175 -95.37 -28.13 -42.55
N ARG A 176 -94.46 -27.15 -42.67
CA ARG A 176 -93.10 -27.35 -43.19
C ARG A 176 -92.06 -26.97 -42.15
N TRP A 177 -91.03 -27.81 -42.02
CA TRP A 177 -89.84 -27.47 -41.25
C TRP A 177 -89.03 -26.41 -42.02
N VAL A 178 -89.01 -25.18 -41.52
CA VAL A 178 -88.21 -24.09 -42.05
C VAL A 178 -87.02 -23.88 -41.12
N TRP A 179 -85.81 -23.83 -41.69
CA TRP A 179 -84.63 -23.48 -40.92
C TRP A 179 -84.65 -21.98 -40.62
N LYS A 180 -84.77 -21.61 -39.33
CA LYS A 180 -84.66 -20.22 -38.89
C LYS A 180 -83.32 -19.97 -38.24
N ASP A 181 -82.70 -18.89 -38.70
CA ASP A 181 -81.40 -18.42 -38.23
C ASP A 181 -81.42 -16.89 -38.09
N THR A 182 -82.20 -16.42 -37.12
CA THR A 182 -82.47 -14.99 -36.90
C THR A 182 -81.30 -14.26 -36.22
N ARG A 183 -80.47 -14.98 -35.46
CA ARG A 183 -79.28 -14.45 -34.78
C ARG A 183 -78.16 -15.49 -34.81
N PRO A 184 -77.46 -15.63 -35.96
CA PRO A 184 -76.53 -16.73 -36.18
C PRO A 184 -75.44 -16.78 -35.12
N LEU A 185 -75.18 -17.99 -34.62
CA LEU A 185 -74.12 -18.27 -33.65
C LEU A 185 -72.74 -17.89 -34.22
N ARG A 186 -72.15 -16.83 -33.65
CA ARG A 186 -70.83 -16.29 -34.01
C ARG A 186 -70.02 -16.04 -32.73
N PRO A 187 -69.38 -17.08 -32.17
CA PRO A 187 -68.57 -16.96 -30.97
C PRO A 187 -67.27 -16.19 -31.23
N PRO A 188 -66.67 -15.57 -30.21
CA PRO A 188 -65.37 -14.94 -30.33
C PRO A 188 -64.30 -15.98 -30.68
N THR A 189 -63.52 -15.71 -31.72
CA THR A 189 -62.31 -16.48 -32.02
C THR A 189 -61.11 -15.56 -31.87
N LEU A 190 -60.19 -15.94 -30.99
CA LEU A 190 -58.98 -15.17 -30.72
C LEU A 190 -57.83 -15.68 -31.57
N LYS A 191 -57.08 -14.76 -32.18
CA LYS A 191 -55.82 -15.02 -32.87
C LYS A 191 -54.64 -14.99 -31.90
N ALA A 192 -54.67 -14.07 -30.93
CA ALA A 192 -53.62 -13.91 -29.94
C ALA A 192 -54.18 -13.40 -28.61
N MET A 193 -53.53 -13.80 -27.53
CA MET A 193 -53.78 -13.30 -26.18
C MET A 193 -52.46 -13.24 -25.42
N THR A 194 -52.03 -12.04 -25.04
CA THR A 194 -50.77 -11.79 -24.33
C THR A 194 -51.01 -10.96 -23.08
N MET A 195 -50.03 -10.93 -22.20
CA MET A 195 -50.09 -10.28 -20.90
C MET A 195 -48.92 -9.30 -20.73
N ARG A 196 -49.17 -8.22 -20.01
CA ARG A 196 -48.16 -7.22 -19.59
C ARG A 196 -48.36 -6.86 -18.13
N PHE A 197 -47.27 -6.46 -17.47
CA PHE A 197 -47.34 -5.90 -16.13
C PHE A 197 -46.34 -4.75 -15.93
N VAL A 198 -46.70 -3.81 -15.04
CA VAL A 198 -45.83 -2.71 -14.61
C VAL A 198 -45.88 -2.61 -13.08
N GLU A 199 -44.72 -2.58 -12.43
CA GLU A 199 -44.57 -2.42 -10.98
C GLU A 199 -43.94 -1.05 -10.65
N THR A 200 -44.55 -0.29 -9.74
CA THR A 200 -44.08 1.05 -9.34
C THR A 200 -42.86 0.95 -8.42
N ALA A 201 -41.84 1.78 -8.65
CA ALA A 201 -40.62 1.82 -7.84
C ALA A 201 -40.89 2.20 -6.37
N GLU A 202 -40.32 1.44 -5.43
CA GLU A 202 -40.33 1.76 -3.99
C GLU A 202 -38.99 2.40 -3.54
N PRO A 203 -39.00 3.29 -2.53
CA PRO A 203 -37.77 3.85 -1.98
C PRO A 203 -36.95 2.79 -1.24
N PHE A 204 -35.63 2.91 -1.32
CA PHE A 204 -34.70 2.02 -0.60
C PHE A 204 -34.93 2.09 0.93
N GLN A 205 -34.80 0.94 1.59
CA GLN A 205 -35.00 0.84 3.05
C GLN A 205 -33.95 1.62 3.85
N HIS A 206 -32.70 1.63 3.37
CA HIS A 206 -31.57 2.34 3.97
C HIS A 206 -30.68 2.94 2.89
N VAL A 207 -30.20 4.16 3.14
CA VAL A 207 -29.23 4.86 2.30
C VAL A 207 -28.14 5.44 3.20
N ILE A 208 -26.92 4.92 3.11
CA ILE A 208 -25.80 5.27 4.00
C ILE A 208 -24.60 5.67 3.16
N ALA A 209 -23.93 6.75 3.56
CA ALA A 209 -22.66 7.18 2.97
C ALA A 209 -21.51 7.02 3.97
N TYR A 210 -20.31 6.69 3.48
CA TYR A 210 -19.10 6.58 4.29
C TYR A 210 -18.05 7.58 3.79
N ASN A 211 -17.82 8.63 4.57
CA ASN A 211 -16.87 9.70 4.26
C ASN A 211 -15.97 9.95 5.47
N ASP A 212 -14.67 10.16 5.27
CA ASP A 212 -13.71 10.49 6.33
C ASP A 212 -13.82 9.59 7.58
N PHE A 213 -13.95 8.28 7.36
CA PHE A 213 -14.10 7.25 8.39
C PHE A 213 -15.40 7.33 9.22
N VAL A 214 -16.39 8.08 8.75
CA VAL A 214 -17.68 8.26 9.42
C VAL A 214 -18.81 7.81 8.49
N TYR A 215 -19.73 7.01 9.05
CA TYR A 215 -20.98 6.65 8.39
C TYR A 215 -22.05 7.71 8.67
N THR A 216 -22.72 8.18 7.62
CA THR A 216 -23.85 9.13 7.69
C THR A 216 -25.09 8.50 7.07
N ASP A 217 -26.21 8.54 7.79
CA ASP A 217 -27.50 8.01 7.33
C ASP A 217 -28.28 9.09 6.55
N HIS A 218 -28.58 8.79 5.28
CA HIS A 218 -29.35 9.62 4.36
C HIS A 218 -30.74 9.04 4.06
N THR A 219 -31.15 7.96 4.73
CA THR A 219 -32.39 7.21 4.45
C THR A 219 -33.64 8.09 4.41
N SER A 220 -33.78 8.99 5.38
CA SER A 220 -34.93 9.89 5.46
C SER A 220 -34.98 10.87 4.28
N MET A 221 -33.84 11.39 3.85
CA MET A 221 -33.74 12.31 2.71
C MET A 221 -34.00 11.58 1.39
N ALA A 222 -33.53 10.34 1.25
CA ALA A 222 -33.73 9.53 0.05
C ALA A 222 -35.20 9.07 -0.14
N LYS A 223 -36.00 9.04 0.93
CA LYS A 223 -37.43 8.72 0.87
C LYS A 223 -38.31 9.89 0.45
N GLU A 224 -37.82 11.13 0.61
CA GLU A 224 -38.56 12.33 0.23
C GLU A 224 -38.41 12.57 -1.29
N GLU A 225 -39.54 12.55 -1.99
CA GLU A 225 -39.58 12.81 -3.43
C GLU A 225 -39.01 14.21 -3.74
N MET A 226 -38.14 14.31 -4.76
CA MET A 226 -37.45 15.54 -5.19
C MET A 226 -36.45 16.17 -4.21
N LYS A 227 -36.10 15.50 -3.10
CA LYS A 227 -35.08 16.00 -2.17
C LYS A 227 -33.71 15.41 -2.49
N SER A 228 -32.76 16.28 -2.83
CA SER A 228 -31.37 15.89 -3.06
C SER A 228 -30.58 15.84 -1.76
N PHE A 229 -29.59 14.94 -1.71
CA PHE A 229 -28.56 14.92 -0.68
C PHE A 229 -27.20 14.64 -1.35
N GLN A 230 -26.13 15.12 -0.73
CA GLN A 230 -24.76 14.89 -1.20
C GLN A 230 -24.23 13.60 -0.58
N PRO A 231 -24.05 12.49 -1.33
CA PRO A 231 -23.54 11.24 -0.77
C PRO A 231 -22.03 11.31 -0.48
N PHE A 232 -21.26 11.99 -1.33
CA PHE A 232 -19.80 12.10 -1.19
C PHE A 232 -19.42 13.52 -0.82
N THR A 233 -18.80 13.69 0.34
CA THR A 233 -18.26 14.98 0.78
C THR A 233 -16.81 15.09 0.31
N PRO A 234 -16.40 16.22 -0.30
CA PRO A 234 -15.00 16.41 -0.66
C PRO A 234 -14.14 16.42 0.60
N VAL A 235 -12.94 15.84 0.51
CA VAL A 235 -11.92 15.90 1.56
C VAL A 235 -11.58 17.38 1.79
N THR A 236 -11.56 17.81 3.05
CA THR A 236 -11.35 19.23 3.39
C THR A 236 -9.94 19.73 3.12
N GLU A 237 -8.96 18.83 3.01
CA GLU A 237 -7.57 19.16 2.77
C GLU A 237 -7.27 19.28 1.27
N GLU A 238 -6.68 20.41 0.88
CA GLU A 238 -6.23 20.64 -0.50
C GLU A 238 -4.86 20.01 -0.78
N SER A 239 -4.14 19.59 0.26
CA SER A 239 -2.79 19.02 0.16
C SER A 239 -2.68 17.69 0.90
N PRO A 240 -1.82 16.75 0.44
CA PRO A 240 -1.55 15.51 1.15
C PRO A 240 -1.16 15.76 2.62
N THR A 241 -1.87 15.13 3.54
CA THR A 241 -1.75 15.40 4.98
C THR A 241 -1.79 14.11 5.79
N LEU A 242 -0.82 13.94 6.68
CA LEU A 242 -0.78 12.89 7.70
C LEU A 242 -1.35 13.43 9.01
N TYR A 243 -2.25 12.70 9.65
CA TYR A 243 -2.80 13.02 10.98
C TYR A 243 -2.32 12.03 12.03
N LEU A 244 -1.94 12.56 13.18
CA LEU A 244 -1.51 11.81 14.37
C LEU A 244 -2.41 12.22 15.54
N GLY A 245 -3.20 11.27 16.05
CA GLY A 245 -4.12 11.50 17.15
C GLY A 245 -3.58 10.93 18.45
N PHE A 246 -3.45 11.78 19.46
CA PHE A 246 -2.95 11.41 20.79
C PHE A 246 -4.07 11.47 21.83
N ARG A 247 -4.06 10.54 22.80
CA ARG A 247 -5.05 10.52 23.89
C ARG A 247 -4.86 11.66 24.88
N GLU A 248 -3.63 12.14 25.02
CA GLU A 248 -3.22 13.22 25.92
C GLU A 248 -2.41 14.26 25.12
N PRO A 249 -2.40 15.53 25.54
CA PRO A 249 -1.55 16.54 24.92
C PRO A 249 -0.08 16.28 25.28
N PHE A 250 0.83 16.65 24.38
CA PHE A 250 2.25 16.62 24.71
C PHE A 250 2.58 17.62 25.84
N PRO A 251 3.44 17.26 26.79
CA PRO A 251 3.90 18.17 27.83
C PRO A 251 4.66 19.35 27.20
N ASN A 252 4.58 20.52 27.83
CA ASN A 252 5.27 21.74 27.39
C ASN A 252 6.77 21.71 27.76
N GLU A 253 7.46 20.72 27.20
CA GLU A 253 8.89 20.44 27.28
C GLU A 253 9.33 19.83 25.94
N GLN A 254 10.61 19.46 25.80
CA GLN A 254 11.10 18.86 24.56
C GLN A 254 10.56 17.43 24.40
N ASN A 255 9.89 17.19 23.29
CA ASN A 255 9.33 15.91 22.89
C ASN A 255 9.97 15.47 21.57
N GLN A 256 9.95 14.16 21.32
CA GLN A 256 10.44 13.59 20.08
C GLN A 256 9.61 12.39 19.64
N VAL A 257 9.40 12.28 18.33
CA VAL A 257 8.70 11.16 17.69
C VAL A 257 9.61 10.61 16.61
N PHE A 258 9.90 9.31 16.66
CA PHE A 258 10.73 8.65 15.65
C PHE A 258 9.85 8.12 14.53
N PHE A 259 10.19 8.46 13.30
CA PHE A 259 9.57 7.91 12.10
C PHE A 259 10.55 6.94 11.46
N ASP A 260 10.14 5.67 11.36
CA ASP A 260 10.89 4.62 10.66
C ASP A 260 10.33 4.49 9.23
N LEU A 261 11.17 4.74 8.24
CA LEU A 261 10.81 4.75 6.83
C LEU A 261 11.36 3.52 6.10
N VAL A 262 10.63 3.07 5.08
CA VAL A 262 11.11 2.05 4.15
C VAL A 262 12.00 2.70 3.09
N GLU A 263 13.29 2.80 3.40
CA GLU A 263 14.28 3.48 2.55
C GLU A 263 14.79 2.63 1.38
N ASP A 264 14.64 1.30 1.45
CA ASP A 264 15.19 0.36 0.45
C ASP A 264 14.44 0.33 -0.88
N ALA A 265 13.20 0.81 -0.88
CA ALA A 265 12.31 0.78 -2.05
C ALA A 265 12.34 2.07 -2.88
N GLY A 266 13.04 3.13 -2.44
CA GLY A 266 12.90 4.46 -3.04
C GLY A 266 11.80 5.32 -2.41
N GLY A 267 11.12 4.82 -1.38
CA GLY A 267 10.08 5.55 -0.65
C GLY A 267 10.60 6.87 -0.09
N GLY A 268 9.89 7.96 -0.40
CA GLY A 268 10.26 9.31 0.05
C GLY A 268 11.32 9.98 -0.83
N ARG A 269 11.68 9.38 -1.97
CA ARG A 269 12.60 10.01 -2.93
C ARG A 269 11.99 11.31 -3.46
N LYS A 270 12.77 12.38 -3.41
CA LYS A 270 12.38 13.72 -3.90
C LYS A 270 11.95 13.65 -5.36
N LEU A 271 10.90 14.39 -5.74
CA LEU A 271 10.53 14.57 -7.14
C LEU A 271 11.75 15.06 -7.93
N THR A 272 12.16 14.32 -8.95
CA THR A 272 13.26 14.72 -9.83
C THR A 272 12.72 15.02 -11.22
N ALA A 273 13.11 16.17 -11.79
CA ALA A 273 12.68 16.54 -13.13
C ALA A 273 13.21 15.51 -14.14
N GLY A 274 12.31 14.69 -14.69
CA GLY A 274 12.65 13.75 -15.76
C GLY A 274 13.00 14.48 -17.06
N ALA A 275 13.81 13.83 -17.91
CA ALA A 275 14.05 14.27 -19.28
C ALA A 275 12.73 14.24 -20.08
N GLY A 276 12.07 15.38 -20.17
CA GLY A 276 10.73 15.54 -20.78
C GLY A 276 9.72 16.35 -19.94
N ALA A 277 10.09 16.77 -18.73
CA ALA A 277 9.22 17.59 -17.87
C ALA A 277 8.91 18.96 -18.51
N THR A 278 7.64 19.34 -18.51
CA THR A 278 7.19 20.67 -18.94
C THR A 278 7.23 21.66 -17.76
N GLY A 279 7.09 22.96 -18.04
CA GLY A 279 7.49 24.06 -17.14
C GLY A 279 7.04 23.99 -15.67
N SER A 280 5.83 23.50 -15.36
CA SER A 280 5.35 23.39 -13.96
C SER A 280 6.03 22.26 -13.17
N SER A 281 6.27 21.12 -13.81
CA SER A 281 6.98 19.97 -13.23
C SER A 281 8.46 20.25 -12.96
N LEU A 282 9.09 21.15 -13.74
CA LEU A 282 10.47 21.59 -13.50
C LEU A 282 10.59 22.56 -12.31
N GLU A 283 9.60 23.41 -12.07
CA GLU A 283 9.58 24.28 -10.89
C GLU A 283 9.29 23.50 -9.60
N GLN A 284 8.34 22.54 -9.63
CA GLN A 284 8.06 21.67 -8.49
C GLN A 284 9.20 20.69 -8.16
N ALA A 285 9.98 20.24 -9.15
CA ALA A 285 11.15 19.39 -8.91
C ALA A 285 12.38 20.16 -8.42
N LYS A 286 12.39 21.49 -8.57
CA LYS A 286 13.46 22.37 -8.04
C LYS A 286 13.22 22.78 -6.60
N SER A 287 12.01 22.62 -6.09
CA SER A 287 11.68 23.06 -4.75
C SER A 287 11.86 21.94 -3.73
N GLU A 288 12.48 22.28 -2.60
CA GLU A 288 12.64 21.35 -1.49
C GLU A 288 11.26 20.96 -0.95
N GLN A 289 11.07 19.70 -0.56
CA GLN A 289 9.85 19.26 0.11
C GLN A 289 9.74 20.03 1.43
N VAL A 290 8.66 20.78 1.58
CA VAL A 290 8.36 21.52 2.80
C VAL A 290 7.16 20.86 3.46
N ILE A 291 7.41 20.27 4.63
CA ILE A 291 6.37 19.69 5.48
C ILE A 291 6.02 20.69 6.57
N ALA A 292 4.79 21.21 6.51
CA ALA A 292 4.23 22.05 7.54
C ALA A 292 3.66 21.17 8.66
N TRP A 293 4.29 21.24 9.83
CA TRP A 293 3.78 20.61 11.05
C TRP A 293 2.83 21.54 11.77
N GLU A 294 1.68 21.03 12.16
CA GLU A 294 0.61 21.80 12.77
C GLU A 294 -0.10 21.02 13.88
N TYR A 295 -0.65 21.71 14.87
CA TYR A 295 -1.47 21.11 15.94
C TYR A 295 -2.81 21.83 16.05
N PHE A 296 -3.82 21.15 16.60
CA PHE A 296 -5.13 21.76 16.80
C PHE A 296 -5.17 22.59 18.10
N GLY A 297 -5.27 23.91 17.98
CA GLY A 297 -5.30 24.85 19.12
C GLY A 297 -6.70 25.10 19.72
N GLY A 298 -7.70 24.29 19.36
CA GLY A 298 -9.08 24.38 19.87
C GLY A 298 -10.08 25.06 18.94
N ARG A 299 -9.62 25.92 18.02
CA ARG A 299 -10.46 26.55 16.98
C ARG A 299 -9.94 26.26 15.58
N GLU A 300 -8.64 26.34 15.42
CA GLU A 300 -7.94 26.22 14.13
C GLU A 300 -6.65 25.42 14.30
N TRP A 301 -6.07 25.05 13.16
CA TRP A 301 -4.72 24.50 13.08
C TRP A 301 -3.69 25.61 13.25
N LYS A 302 -2.68 25.36 14.09
CA LYS A 302 -1.58 26.28 14.37
C LYS A 302 -0.26 25.62 14.02
N SER A 303 0.70 26.40 13.54
CA SER A 303 2.04 25.90 13.22
C SER A 303 2.75 25.34 14.46
N LEU A 304 3.32 24.14 14.31
CA LEU A 304 4.19 23.49 15.27
C LEU A 304 5.63 23.61 14.78
N THR A 305 6.46 24.36 15.50
CA THR A 305 7.88 24.45 15.18
C THR A 305 8.57 23.14 15.54
N VAL A 306 9.16 22.49 14.54
CA VAL A 306 9.87 21.22 14.70
C VAL A 306 11.32 21.32 14.23
N ARG A 307 12.18 20.47 14.80
CA ARG A 307 13.45 20.07 14.18
C ARG A 307 13.23 18.73 13.50
N ASP A 308 13.33 18.72 12.18
CA ASP A 308 13.06 17.55 11.35
C ASP A 308 14.36 16.84 10.93
N HIS A 309 14.57 15.62 11.43
CA HIS A 309 15.69 14.74 11.03
C HIS A 309 15.30 13.70 9.96
N THR A 310 14.04 13.67 9.54
CA THR A 310 13.53 12.83 8.44
C THR A 310 13.79 13.47 7.06
N HIS A 311 14.18 14.75 7.05
CA HIS A 311 14.36 15.56 5.84
C HIS A 311 13.11 15.53 4.94
N GLY A 312 11.95 15.84 5.51
CA GLY A 312 10.68 15.81 4.81
C GLY A 312 10.26 14.38 4.42
N PHE A 313 10.41 13.42 5.33
CA PHE A 313 10.12 12.00 5.11
C PHE A 313 10.88 11.36 3.94
N SER A 314 12.12 11.78 3.70
CA SER A 314 13.00 11.09 2.74
C SER A 314 13.87 10.00 3.39
N GLN A 315 13.97 10.01 4.72
CA GLN A 315 14.71 9.04 5.52
C GLN A 315 14.10 8.92 6.91
N SER A 316 14.45 7.85 7.62
CA SER A 316 14.09 7.63 9.01
C SER A 316 14.75 8.70 9.90
N GLY A 317 14.04 9.12 10.94
CA GLY A 317 14.55 10.14 11.84
C GLY A 317 13.54 10.64 12.87
N PHE A 318 14.03 11.46 13.79
CA PHE A 318 13.21 12.13 14.79
C PHE A 318 12.59 13.42 14.25
N ILE A 319 11.37 13.68 14.68
CA ILE A 319 10.76 15.01 14.71
C ILE A 319 10.80 15.47 16.16
N GLU A 320 11.59 16.50 16.45
CA GLU A 320 11.70 17.08 17.80
C GLU A 320 10.90 18.38 17.88
N PHE A 321 10.15 18.59 18.96
CA PHE A 321 9.37 19.81 19.17
C PHE A 321 9.06 20.05 20.65
N VAL A 322 8.61 21.26 20.98
CA VAL A 322 8.09 21.57 22.32
C VAL A 322 6.57 21.47 22.31
N GLY A 323 5.98 20.75 23.26
CA GLY A 323 4.53 20.56 23.32
C GLY A 323 3.78 21.89 23.52
N PRO A 324 2.77 22.22 22.71
CA PRO A 324 2.10 23.52 22.80
C PRO A 324 1.15 23.61 24.02
N LYS A 325 1.22 24.72 24.76
CA LYS A 325 0.40 24.96 25.98
C LYS A 325 -1.11 24.97 25.73
N ASP A 326 -1.52 25.32 24.52
CA ASP A 326 -2.92 25.44 24.10
C ASP A 326 -3.37 24.30 23.17
N HIS A 327 -2.67 23.15 23.17
CA HIS A 327 -3.16 21.95 22.50
C HIS A 327 -4.53 21.55 23.07
N ARG A 328 -5.51 21.32 22.19
CA ARG A 328 -6.87 20.93 22.60
C ARG A 328 -7.34 19.73 21.80
N SER A 329 -8.11 18.86 22.44
CA SER A 329 -8.75 17.74 21.77
C SER A 329 -9.89 18.21 20.86
N ASN A 330 -10.14 17.49 19.78
CA ASN A 330 -11.27 17.72 18.90
C ASN A 330 -11.75 16.41 18.26
N LYS A 331 -13.06 16.32 18.02
CA LYS A 331 -13.69 15.16 17.38
C LYS A 331 -13.47 15.20 15.87
N ARG A 332 -12.63 14.31 15.36
CA ARG A 332 -12.35 14.09 13.92
C ARG A 332 -12.21 12.59 13.65
N TYR A 333 -12.64 12.15 12.48
CA TYR A 333 -12.51 10.75 12.04
C TYR A 333 -13.11 9.75 13.06
N GLY A 334 -14.23 10.12 13.67
CA GLY A 334 -14.91 9.34 14.71
C GLY A 334 -14.37 9.51 16.14
N GLU A 335 -13.15 10.01 16.31
CA GLU A 335 -12.42 10.00 17.58
C GLU A 335 -12.19 11.41 18.14
N ASN A 336 -12.21 11.56 19.47
CA ASN A 336 -11.89 12.82 20.15
C ASN A 336 -10.49 12.77 20.74
N LEU A 337 -9.50 13.27 20.00
CA LEU A 337 -8.08 13.17 20.32
C LEU A 337 -7.38 14.54 20.20
N TYR A 338 -6.17 14.62 20.73
CA TYR A 338 -5.24 15.73 20.53
C TYR A 338 -4.51 15.52 19.21
N TRP A 339 -4.91 16.27 18.19
CA TRP A 339 -4.41 16.05 16.84
C TRP A 339 -3.18 16.92 16.54
N VAL A 340 -2.19 16.29 15.92
CA VAL A 340 -1.06 16.91 15.22
C VAL A 340 -1.15 16.43 13.76
N ARG A 341 -0.75 17.27 12.81
CA ARG A 341 -0.70 16.92 11.40
C ARG A 341 0.59 17.37 10.74
N ALA A 342 1.00 16.62 9.73
CA ALA A 342 2.08 16.96 8.81
C ALA A 342 1.48 17.13 7.42
N ARG A 343 1.48 18.35 6.90
CA ARG A 343 0.92 18.70 5.61
C ARG A 343 2.04 18.97 4.61
N LEU A 344 1.97 18.37 3.43
CA LEU A 344 2.88 18.68 2.33
C LEU A 344 2.51 20.06 1.77
N GLU A 345 3.23 21.09 2.21
CA GLU A 345 2.97 22.47 1.82
C GLU A 345 3.57 22.79 0.44
N HIS A 346 4.75 22.25 0.15
CA HIS A 346 5.43 22.46 -1.12
C HIS A 346 6.32 21.28 -1.51
N GLY A 347 6.57 21.12 -2.81
CA GLY A 347 7.31 20.00 -3.39
C GLY A 347 6.47 18.71 -3.51
N GLY A 348 7.14 17.58 -3.69
CA GLY A 348 6.50 16.26 -3.70
C GLY A 348 7.50 15.12 -3.88
N TYR A 349 6.99 13.90 -4.02
CA TYR A 349 7.77 12.67 -4.03
C TYR A 349 7.68 11.95 -5.39
N ASP A 350 8.81 11.46 -5.91
CA ASP A 350 8.84 10.53 -7.06
C ASP A 350 8.05 9.26 -6.69
N GLU A 351 8.29 8.77 -5.46
CA GLU A 351 7.57 7.68 -4.83
C GLU A 351 7.16 8.10 -3.40
N PRO A 352 5.89 7.96 -3.02
CA PRO A 352 5.40 8.44 -1.73
C PRO A 352 6.17 7.79 -0.57
N PRO A 353 6.42 8.53 0.53
CA PRO A 353 7.09 7.97 1.70
C PRO A 353 6.28 6.84 2.29
N MET A 354 6.96 5.72 2.56
CA MET A 354 6.36 4.55 3.19
C MET A 354 6.87 4.45 4.62
N LEU A 355 5.95 4.62 5.58
CA LEU A 355 6.26 4.47 7.00
C LEU A 355 6.13 3.00 7.40
N ARG A 356 7.16 2.47 8.06
CA ARG A 356 7.11 1.16 8.72
C ARG A 356 6.55 1.31 10.13
N HIS A 357 7.04 2.29 10.89
CA HIS A 357 6.59 2.58 12.26
C HIS A 357 6.65 4.08 12.60
N VAL A 358 5.81 4.48 13.56
CA VAL A 358 5.89 5.78 14.25
C VAL A 358 5.99 5.49 15.74
N LEU A 359 7.10 5.88 16.35
CA LEU A 359 7.46 5.47 17.71
C LEU A 359 7.60 6.68 18.64
N LEU A 360 7.07 6.54 19.84
CA LEU A 360 7.20 7.49 20.94
C LEU A 360 8.22 6.98 21.95
N ASN A 361 8.73 7.85 22.82
CA ASN A 361 9.62 7.50 23.92
C ASN A 361 10.88 6.73 23.48
N CYS A 362 11.40 7.07 22.30
CA CYS A 362 12.62 6.48 21.74
C CYS A 362 13.76 7.50 21.76
N VAL A 363 15.00 7.01 21.84
CA VAL A 363 16.24 7.79 21.76
C VAL A 363 17.26 7.03 20.92
N TYR A 364 18.22 7.74 20.32
CA TYR A 364 19.44 7.10 19.84
C TYR A 364 20.28 6.61 21.02
N ALA A 365 20.91 5.45 20.86
CA ALA A 365 21.81 4.86 21.85
C ALA A 365 23.07 4.34 21.15
N ASP A 366 24.22 4.65 21.72
CA ASP A 366 25.52 4.21 21.24
C ASP A 366 26.11 3.13 22.16
N ASN A 367 26.79 2.14 21.59
CA ASN A 367 27.56 1.16 22.38
C ASN A 367 28.89 1.76 22.85
N LEU A 368 28.87 2.40 24.02
CA LEU A 368 30.05 3.04 24.60
C LEU A 368 30.07 2.96 26.13
N SER A 369 31.28 3.02 26.68
CA SER A 369 31.53 3.23 28.11
C SER A 369 32.17 4.59 28.32
N SER A 370 31.56 5.40 29.19
CA SER A 370 32.07 6.73 29.56
C SER A 370 32.80 6.67 30.89
N TYR A 371 33.87 7.46 31.01
CA TYR A 371 34.64 7.63 32.23
C TYR A 371 34.91 9.10 32.46
N ASP A 372 34.64 9.56 33.67
CA ASP A 372 34.85 10.95 34.07
C ASP A 372 36.04 11.08 35.03
N ASN A 373 36.56 12.30 35.16
CA ASN A 373 37.56 12.71 36.15
C ASN A 373 38.76 11.74 36.30
N THR A 374 39.32 11.29 35.18
CA THR A 374 40.42 10.32 35.16
C THR A 374 41.78 11.01 35.15
N ILE A 375 42.57 10.80 36.20
CA ILE A 375 43.93 11.33 36.30
C ILE A 375 44.84 10.56 35.34
N LEU A 376 45.50 11.28 34.43
CA LEU A 376 46.47 10.70 33.49
C LEU A 376 47.89 10.69 34.06
N GLY A 377 48.26 11.72 34.83
CA GLY A 377 49.54 11.75 35.55
C GLY A 377 49.99 13.11 36.05
N SER A 378 51.22 13.15 36.53
CA SER A 378 51.91 14.34 37.05
C SER A 378 52.97 14.80 36.04
N SER A 379 52.84 16.01 35.51
CA SER A 379 53.85 16.58 34.61
C SER A 379 55.10 16.97 35.38
N LYS A 380 56.26 16.64 34.80
CA LYS A 380 57.57 17.11 35.29
C LYS A 380 58.03 18.44 34.67
N GLY A 381 57.26 19.02 33.74
CA GLY A 381 57.65 20.22 32.99
C GLY A 381 58.83 20.01 32.04
N THR A 382 58.95 18.82 31.43
CA THR A 382 60.02 18.47 30.49
C THR A 382 59.45 18.18 29.10
N PRO A 383 60.21 18.42 28.02
CA PRO A 383 59.77 18.15 26.64
C PRO A 383 59.27 16.71 26.38
N ASN A 384 58.36 16.56 25.42
CA ASN A 384 57.89 15.27 24.87
C ASN A 384 57.29 14.31 25.91
N GLN A 385 56.64 14.85 26.95
CA GLN A 385 55.98 14.00 27.94
C GLN A 385 54.79 13.26 27.33
N SER A 386 54.62 12.01 27.77
CA SER A 386 53.49 11.19 27.38
C SER A 386 52.79 10.59 28.59
N PHE A 387 51.48 10.47 28.47
CA PHE A 387 50.60 9.87 29.48
C PHE A 387 49.69 8.85 28.79
N TYR A 388 49.04 7.98 29.57
CA TYR A 388 48.25 6.88 29.03
C TYR A 388 46.88 6.85 29.69
N PHE A 389 45.85 6.66 28.88
CA PHE A 389 44.54 6.25 29.39
C PHE A 389 44.62 4.83 29.96
N VAL A 390 43.90 4.58 31.04
CA VAL A 390 43.85 3.26 31.68
C VAL A 390 43.07 2.24 30.83
N ARG A 391 42.11 2.73 30.05
CA ARG A 391 41.23 1.93 29.19
C ARG A 391 41.25 2.50 27.78
N GLY A 392 41.16 1.62 26.79
CA GLY A 392 41.09 1.98 25.39
C GLY A 392 40.50 0.84 24.56
N PRO A 393 40.29 1.03 23.25
CA PRO A 393 40.65 2.21 22.45
C PRO A 393 39.86 3.48 22.83
N VAL A 394 40.50 4.65 22.77
CA VAL A 394 39.92 5.94 23.20
C VAL A 394 39.28 6.66 22.02
N LEU A 395 37.95 6.77 22.07
CA LEU A 395 37.15 7.40 21.02
C LEU A 395 37.33 8.93 21.00
N PRO A 396 37.09 9.61 19.85
CA PRO A 396 37.12 11.07 19.77
C PRO A 396 36.17 11.76 20.76
N GLY A 397 36.52 12.99 21.15
CA GLY A 397 35.72 13.82 22.06
C GLY A 397 36.17 13.78 23.53
N GLN A 398 37.33 13.18 23.81
CA GLN A 398 37.97 13.25 25.12
C GLN A 398 38.40 14.68 25.45
N GLN A 399 38.28 15.06 26.72
CA GLN A 399 38.63 16.41 27.18
C GLN A 399 39.79 16.35 28.16
N ILE A 400 41.00 16.70 27.69
CA ILE A 400 42.19 16.74 28.53
C ILE A 400 42.34 18.13 29.16
N TRP A 401 42.48 18.15 30.48
CA TRP A 401 42.68 19.34 31.27
C TRP A 401 44.02 19.28 31.98
N VAL A 402 44.67 20.43 32.05
CA VAL A 402 45.91 20.61 32.80
C VAL A 402 45.70 21.69 33.85
N ARG A 403 46.07 21.39 35.10
CA ARG A 403 46.11 22.39 36.18
C ARG A 403 47.35 23.26 36.00
N GLU A 404 47.12 24.55 35.77
CA GLU A 404 48.13 25.58 35.59
C GLU A 404 48.04 26.58 36.75
N ARG A 405 49.17 27.12 37.22
CA ARG A 405 49.17 28.10 38.34
C ARG A 405 48.74 29.50 37.91
N GLU A 406 49.07 29.86 36.69
CA GLU A 406 48.83 31.18 36.12
C GLU A 406 47.75 31.08 35.05
N ARG A 407 46.93 32.12 34.95
CA ARG A 407 45.93 32.22 33.88
C ARG A 407 46.66 32.38 32.54
N PRO A 408 46.22 31.70 31.47
CA PRO A 408 46.76 31.94 30.14
C PRO A 408 46.69 33.42 29.75
N VAL A 409 47.73 33.93 29.08
CA VAL A 409 47.83 35.32 28.63
C VAL A 409 46.79 35.61 27.54
N SER A 410 46.23 36.83 27.51
CA SER A 410 45.09 37.20 26.65
C SER A 410 45.24 36.85 25.16
N ALA A 411 46.41 37.14 24.56
CA ALA A 411 46.64 36.85 23.13
C ALA A 411 46.59 35.36 22.78
N ASP A 412 46.95 34.48 23.72
CA ASP A 412 46.90 33.03 23.56
C ASP A 412 45.52 32.48 23.94
N LEU A 413 44.81 33.18 24.83
CA LEU A 413 43.46 32.85 25.28
C LEU A 413 42.45 32.98 24.13
N ASP A 414 42.53 34.05 23.32
CA ASP A 414 41.57 34.29 22.24
C ASP A 414 41.58 33.17 21.20
N LEU A 415 42.77 32.74 20.75
CA LEU A 415 42.92 31.62 19.80
C LEU A 415 42.44 30.31 20.44
N HIS A 416 42.74 30.10 21.72
CA HIS A 416 42.38 28.88 22.41
C HIS A 416 40.86 28.79 22.68
N GLN A 417 40.21 29.92 22.97
CA GLN A 417 38.75 30.02 23.07
C GLN A 417 38.05 29.80 21.73
N GLN A 418 38.68 30.17 20.60
CA GLN A 418 38.15 29.82 19.28
C GLN A 418 38.19 28.32 19.00
N LEU A 419 39.22 27.61 19.49
CA LEU A 419 39.38 26.17 19.27
C LEU A 419 38.53 25.33 20.22
N GLU A 420 38.50 25.70 21.49
CA GLU A 420 37.87 24.90 22.54
C GLU A 420 36.54 25.49 23.03
N GLY A 421 36.28 26.79 22.85
CA GLY A 421 35.12 27.48 23.41
C GLY A 421 35.47 28.35 24.62
N GLU A 422 34.54 29.20 25.04
CA GLU A 422 34.76 30.20 26.10
C GLU A 422 35.07 29.57 27.47
N ASP A 423 34.60 28.34 27.70
CA ASP A 423 34.77 27.62 28.96
C ASP A 423 36.09 26.85 29.07
N CYS A 424 37.02 27.02 28.13
CA CYS A 424 38.29 26.30 28.08
C CYS A 424 39.25 26.62 29.25
N VAL A 425 38.99 27.68 30.02
CA VAL A 425 39.73 28.04 31.23
C VAL A 425 38.76 28.25 32.38
N LYS A 426 38.98 27.56 33.50
CA LYS A 426 38.18 27.64 34.74
C LYS A 426 39.09 27.84 35.94
N GLU A 427 38.60 28.45 37.00
CA GLU A 427 39.31 28.44 38.30
C GLU A 427 39.35 27.00 38.82
N ASP A 428 40.49 26.57 39.39
CA ASP A 428 40.63 25.23 39.95
C ASP A 428 39.87 25.15 41.29
N PRO A 429 38.81 24.33 41.42
CA PRO A 429 38.07 24.22 42.67
C PRO A 429 38.89 23.58 43.80
N GLU A 430 39.99 22.88 43.48
CA GLU A 430 40.82 22.14 44.45
C GLU A 430 42.12 22.88 44.85
N GLY A 431 42.39 24.09 44.33
CA GLY A 431 43.60 24.83 44.68
C GLY A 431 43.73 26.24 44.08
N ASP A 432 44.84 26.92 44.37
CA ASP A 432 45.16 28.25 43.83
C ASP A 432 45.73 28.14 42.41
N GLY A 433 44.85 28.04 41.41
CA GLY A 433 45.23 27.93 39.99
C GLY A 433 44.04 27.90 39.03
N PHE A 434 44.31 27.45 37.81
CA PHE A 434 43.36 27.38 36.70
C PHE A 434 43.37 25.99 36.06
N LEU A 435 42.18 25.48 35.72
CA LEU A 435 42.00 24.35 34.82
C LEU A 435 42.00 24.85 33.40
N VAL A 436 42.94 24.38 32.58
CA VAL A 436 43.02 24.75 31.16
C VAL A 436 42.81 23.51 30.31
N ARG A 437 41.81 23.53 29.41
CA ARG A 437 41.60 22.47 28.44
C ARG A 437 42.72 22.50 27.40
N TRP A 438 43.21 21.36 26.96
CA TRP A 438 44.19 21.29 25.88
C TRP A 438 43.49 20.80 24.60
N HIS A 439 43.99 21.22 23.44
CA HIS A 439 43.40 20.92 22.14
C HIS A 439 44.07 19.70 21.49
N GLU A 440 43.27 18.76 21.00
CA GLU A 440 43.76 17.61 20.24
C GLU A 440 44.15 18.03 18.82
N VAL A 441 45.34 17.63 18.37
CA VAL A 441 45.77 17.77 16.97
C VAL A 441 46.27 16.44 16.44
N ASP A 442 46.13 16.23 15.13
CA ASP A 442 46.68 15.03 14.46
C ASP A 442 48.22 15.00 14.51
N SER A 443 48.85 16.18 14.49
CA SER A 443 50.30 16.34 14.52
C SER A 443 50.70 17.64 15.18
N LEU A 444 51.77 17.59 15.99
CA LEU A 444 52.36 18.77 16.62
C LEU A 444 53.20 19.63 15.65
N TYR A 445 53.37 19.20 14.39
CA TYR A 445 54.27 19.87 13.44
C TYR A 445 53.95 21.36 13.22
N ASP A 446 52.67 21.70 13.12
CA ASP A 446 52.20 23.09 12.93
C ASP A 446 51.91 23.82 14.25
N SER A 447 52.20 23.18 15.39
CA SER A 447 51.96 23.76 16.72
C SER A 447 53.07 24.74 17.08
N LYS A 448 52.70 25.88 17.69
CA LYS A 448 53.64 26.92 18.15
C LYS A 448 54.14 26.59 19.57
N PRO A 449 55.23 27.22 20.06
CA PRO A 449 55.75 27.02 21.42
C PRO A 449 54.73 27.20 22.56
N ASN A 450 53.73 28.05 22.37
CA ASN A 450 52.67 28.34 23.33
C ASN A 450 51.33 27.64 23.02
N SER A 451 51.28 26.83 21.95
CA SER A 451 50.09 26.07 21.59
C SER A 451 49.86 24.95 22.60
N ARG A 452 48.75 25.01 23.35
CA ARG A 452 48.30 23.96 24.29
C ARG A 452 47.72 22.77 23.53
N HIS A 453 48.57 22.13 22.74
CA HIS A 453 48.20 21.03 21.87
C HIS A 453 48.73 19.71 22.40
N TYR A 454 47.99 18.64 22.13
CA TYR A 454 48.45 17.26 22.35
C TYR A 454 48.03 16.39 21.17
N THR A 455 48.73 15.27 20.98
CA THR A 455 48.31 14.20 20.07
C THR A 455 47.81 13.01 20.89
N LYS A 456 46.87 12.25 20.32
CA LYS A 456 46.33 11.02 20.92
C LYS A 456 46.48 9.86 19.97
N ASP A 457 47.03 8.76 20.47
CA ASP A 457 46.96 7.46 19.82
C ASP A 457 45.71 6.72 20.33
N ILE A 458 44.76 6.45 19.43
CA ILE A 458 43.46 5.86 19.74
C ILE A 458 43.62 4.44 20.31
N VAL A 459 44.56 3.65 19.77
CA VAL A 459 44.70 2.22 20.09
C VAL A 459 45.42 2.02 21.42
N THR A 460 46.53 2.71 21.61
CA THR A 460 47.36 2.62 22.83
C THR A 460 46.86 3.52 23.95
N GLY A 461 45.99 4.48 23.65
CA GLY A 461 45.56 5.51 24.60
C GLY A 461 46.68 6.46 24.99
N LYS A 462 47.75 6.57 24.19
CA LYS A 462 48.90 7.43 24.48
C LYS A 462 48.58 8.88 24.12
N VAL A 463 48.70 9.77 25.09
CA VAL A 463 48.64 11.22 24.92
C VAL A 463 50.06 11.76 24.91
N THR A 464 50.45 12.52 23.88
CA THR A 464 51.78 13.13 23.79
C THR A 464 51.69 14.64 23.70
N PHE A 465 52.46 15.32 24.56
CA PHE A 465 52.55 16.76 24.60
C PHE A 465 53.78 17.28 23.84
N GLY A 466 53.81 18.60 23.60
CA GLY A 466 54.88 19.28 22.88
C GLY A 466 56.24 19.26 23.56
N ASP A 467 57.24 19.73 22.82
CA ASP A 467 58.63 19.85 23.25
C ASP A 467 59.02 21.29 23.65
N GLY A 468 58.08 22.24 23.56
CA GLY A 468 58.31 23.66 23.79
C GLY A 468 58.71 24.44 22.54
N ILE A 469 58.92 23.76 21.41
CA ILE A 469 59.10 24.36 20.08
C ILE A 469 57.84 24.07 19.25
N ARG A 470 57.44 22.80 19.21
CA ARG A 470 56.26 22.25 18.52
C ARG A 470 55.22 21.86 19.56
N GLY A 471 54.45 22.85 19.99
CA GLY A 471 53.50 22.72 21.09
C GLY A 471 54.15 22.98 22.46
N MET A 472 53.32 23.43 23.39
CA MET A 472 53.71 23.77 24.75
C MET A 472 54.01 22.52 25.57
N VAL A 473 55.01 22.61 26.45
CA VAL A 473 55.27 21.59 27.48
C VAL A 473 54.27 21.79 28.63
N PRO A 474 53.56 20.75 29.09
CA PRO A 474 52.62 20.89 30.18
C PRO A 474 53.38 21.34 31.44
N PRO A 475 52.91 22.36 32.18
CA PRO A 475 53.60 22.86 33.35
C PRO A 475 53.79 21.77 34.41
N LYS A 476 54.84 21.90 35.21
CA LYS A 476 55.11 20.95 36.30
C LYS A 476 54.01 21.01 37.35
N GLY A 477 53.46 19.86 37.71
CA GLY A 477 52.45 19.76 38.77
C GLY A 477 52.24 18.32 39.22
N ASP A 478 51.64 18.15 40.38
CA ASP A 478 51.23 16.82 40.84
C ASP A 478 49.79 16.54 40.43
N ARG A 479 49.55 15.36 39.83
CA ARG A 479 48.26 14.92 39.31
C ARG A 479 47.55 16.00 38.50
N ASN A 480 48.34 16.79 37.77
CA ASN A 480 47.88 18.01 37.13
C ASN A 480 47.38 17.75 35.71
N VAL A 481 47.68 16.60 35.12
CA VAL A 481 47.15 16.19 33.82
C VAL A 481 46.05 15.17 34.04
N PHE A 482 44.82 15.51 33.67
CA PHE A 482 43.65 14.65 33.83
C PHE A 482 42.69 14.81 32.66
N CYS A 483 41.79 13.87 32.51
CA CYS A 483 40.74 13.89 31.51
C CYS A 483 39.40 14.00 32.23
N SER A 484 38.64 15.05 31.97
CA SER A 484 37.33 15.26 32.62
C SER A 484 36.30 14.25 32.12
N HIS A 485 36.40 13.85 30.85
CA HIS A 485 35.51 12.91 30.20
C HIS A 485 36.23 12.23 29.03
N TYR A 486 36.18 10.90 28.95
CA TYR A 486 36.55 10.14 27.75
C TYR A 486 35.64 8.92 27.57
N ARG A 487 35.60 8.44 26.33
CA ARG A 487 34.76 7.30 25.92
C ARG A 487 35.62 6.21 25.30
N VAL A 488 35.25 4.97 25.57
CA VAL A 488 35.81 3.77 24.93
C VAL A 488 34.67 2.86 24.47
N GLY A 489 34.96 1.91 23.59
CA GLY A 489 33.98 0.95 23.09
C GLY A 489 33.97 0.92 21.57
N GLY A 490 32.80 0.71 20.98
CA GLY A 490 32.66 0.39 19.57
C GLY A 490 32.81 -1.12 19.31
N GLY A 491 33.22 -1.47 18.09
CA GLY A 491 33.38 -2.86 17.67
C GLY A 491 32.10 -3.47 17.09
N GLU A 492 32.26 -4.62 16.44
CA GLU A 492 31.15 -5.40 15.87
C GLU A 492 30.29 -6.06 16.96
N GLU A 493 30.84 -6.28 18.17
CA GLU A 493 30.10 -6.83 19.32
C GLU A 493 28.88 -5.97 19.73
N GLY A 494 28.89 -4.69 19.39
CA GLY A 494 27.75 -3.79 19.63
C GLY A 494 26.57 -4.01 18.67
N ASN A 495 26.74 -4.76 17.59
CA ASN A 495 25.70 -5.01 16.59
C ASN A 495 24.80 -6.17 17.02
N VAL A 496 23.90 -5.91 17.97
CA VAL A 496 22.99 -6.92 18.54
C VAL A 496 21.62 -6.92 17.85
N PRO A 497 20.91 -8.07 17.78
CA PRO A 497 19.58 -8.13 17.19
C PRO A 497 18.53 -7.35 18.02
N PRO A 498 17.32 -7.15 17.48
CA PRO A 498 16.21 -6.57 18.24
C PRO A 498 15.98 -7.27 19.59
N ASP A 499 15.46 -6.53 20.56
CA ASP A 499 15.10 -6.99 21.91
C ASP A 499 16.24 -7.55 22.78
N SER A 500 17.50 -7.39 22.35
CA SER A 500 18.67 -7.86 23.10
C SER A 500 19.03 -6.93 24.27
N ILE A 501 18.81 -5.62 24.13
CA ILE A 501 19.12 -4.61 25.14
C ILE A 501 17.94 -4.48 26.10
N SER A 502 17.90 -5.33 27.13
CA SER A 502 16.73 -5.48 28.00
C SER A 502 16.89 -4.94 29.42
N SER A 503 18.08 -4.45 29.79
CA SER A 503 18.40 -4.03 31.16
C SER A 503 19.08 -2.66 31.21
N LEU A 504 18.71 -1.85 32.19
CA LEU A 504 19.39 -0.62 32.53
C LEU A 504 20.59 -0.88 33.45
N LEU A 505 21.75 -0.32 33.13
CA LEU A 505 22.92 -0.38 34.01
C LEU A 505 22.71 0.45 35.29
N GLN A 506 22.02 1.59 35.15
CA GLN A 506 21.58 2.44 36.25
C GLN A 506 20.08 2.63 36.15
N SER A 507 19.36 2.40 37.26
CA SER A 507 17.91 2.59 37.30
C SER A 507 17.57 4.08 37.09
N ILE A 508 16.70 4.36 36.12
CA ILE A 508 16.15 5.69 35.88
C ILE A 508 14.74 5.72 36.47
N SER A 509 14.45 6.70 37.32
CA SER A 509 13.12 6.84 37.93
C SER A 509 12.02 6.91 36.87
N TYR A 510 10.90 6.23 37.12
CA TYR A 510 9.73 6.15 36.23
C TYR A 510 9.95 5.41 34.89
N VAL A 511 11.12 4.79 34.69
CA VAL A 511 11.38 3.92 33.54
C VAL A 511 11.24 2.46 33.99
N ASP A 512 10.19 1.78 33.52
CA ASP A 512 9.89 0.38 33.88
C ASP A 512 10.73 -0.62 33.07
N LYS A 513 10.88 -0.38 31.75
CA LYS A 513 11.59 -1.28 30.83
C LYS A 513 12.26 -0.48 29.71
N VAL A 514 13.39 -1.02 29.23
CA VAL A 514 14.03 -0.60 27.98
C VAL A 514 14.14 -1.78 27.03
N THR A 515 14.07 -1.48 25.73
CA THR A 515 14.33 -2.44 24.65
C THR A 515 14.86 -1.71 23.43
N ASN A 516 15.66 -2.39 22.60
CA ASN A 516 15.97 -1.93 21.26
C ASN A 516 15.00 -2.57 20.26
N LEU A 517 14.10 -1.78 19.69
CA LEU A 517 13.10 -2.27 18.73
C LEU A 517 13.72 -2.71 17.39
N TYR A 518 14.90 -2.18 17.08
CA TYR A 518 15.67 -2.51 15.88
C TYR A 518 17.04 -3.04 16.28
N ALA A 519 17.67 -3.79 15.36
CA ALA A 519 19.04 -4.23 15.53
C ALA A 519 19.95 -3.01 15.73
N ALA A 520 20.82 -3.07 16.73
CA ALA A 520 21.92 -2.12 16.83
C ALA A 520 22.86 -2.36 15.66
N SER A 521 23.34 -1.28 15.03
CA SER A 521 24.16 -1.38 13.82
C SER A 521 25.18 -0.24 13.73
N GLY A 522 26.11 -0.34 12.79
CA GLY A 522 27.13 0.68 12.56
C GLY A 522 28.38 0.54 13.45
N GLY A 523 28.39 -0.43 14.36
CA GLY A 523 29.59 -0.87 15.08
C GLY A 523 30.54 -1.60 14.13
N SER A 524 31.84 -1.33 14.29
CA SER A 524 32.89 -1.99 13.51
C SER A 524 34.18 -2.06 14.32
N ASP A 525 34.92 -3.13 14.09
CA ASP A 525 36.24 -3.30 14.67
C ASP A 525 37.26 -2.35 14.03
N LEU A 526 38.41 -2.22 14.71
CA LEU A 526 39.52 -1.43 14.20
C LEU A 526 40.04 -1.99 12.87
N GLU A 527 40.43 -1.07 11.99
CA GLU A 527 41.08 -1.39 10.72
C GLU A 527 42.33 -2.27 10.96
N SER A 528 42.50 -3.31 10.16
CA SER A 528 43.70 -4.15 10.22
C SER A 528 44.93 -3.44 9.64
N ILE A 529 46.14 -3.91 10.00
CA ILE A 529 47.39 -3.33 9.47
C ILE A 529 47.45 -3.43 7.93
N GLU A 530 46.95 -4.52 7.35
CA GLU A 530 46.96 -4.69 5.89
C GLU A 530 45.98 -3.74 5.19
N GLU A 531 44.80 -3.50 5.77
CA GLU A 531 43.87 -2.49 5.27
C GLU A 531 44.48 -1.07 5.39
N ALA A 532 45.12 -0.77 6.52
CA ALA A 532 45.79 0.51 6.72
C ALA A 532 46.93 0.75 5.72
N LYS A 533 47.69 -0.30 5.35
CA LYS A 533 48.72 -0.22 4.29
C LYS A 533 48.11 0.07 2.92
N MET A 534 46.94 -0.48 2.63
CA MET A 534 46.21 -0.19 1.39
C MET A 534 45.66 1.24 1.40
N ARG A 535 45.18 1.74 2.54
CA ARG A 535 44.62 3.09 2.69
C ARG A 535 45.68 4.20 2.66
N GLY A 536 46.83 4.00 3.31
CA GLY A 536 47.86 5.04 3.51
C GLY A 536 48.24 5.84 2.25
N PRO A 537 48.56 5.19 1.10
CA PRO A 537 48.85 5.88 -0.15
C PRO A 537 47.70 6.77 -0.65
N HIS A 538 46.45 6.34 -0.47
CA HIS A 538 45.27 7.08 -0.94
C HIS A 538 44.95 8.28 -0.05
N SER A 539 45.15 8.19 1.27
CA SER A 539 45.00 9.35 2.17
C SER A 539 45.98 10.48 1.80
N LEU A 540 47.20 10.14 1.34
CA LEU A 540 48.17 11.13 0.82
C LEU A 540 47.74 11.74 -0.53
N LYS A 541 47.10 10.96 -1.40
CA LYS A 541 46.61 11.40 -2.72
C LYS A 541 45.42 12.35 -2.59
N ALA A 542 44.41 11.98 -1.81
CA ALA A 542 43.16 12.72 -1.68
C ALA A 542 43.30 13.99 -0.80
N LYS A 543 44.30 14.03 0.10
CA LYS A 543 44.51 15.14 1.07
C LYS A 543 43.23 15.54 1.81
N GLY A 544 42.39 14.56 2.13
CA GLY A 544 41.11 14.77 2.83
C GLY A 544 40.00 15.44 2.01
N ARG A 545 40.11 15.52 0.67
CA ARG A 545 39.09 16.15 -0.19
C ARG A 545 38.54 15.16 -1.22
N ALA A 546 37.22 15.15 -1.39
CA ALA A 546 36.55 14.31 -2.38
C ALA A 546 36.40 15.09 -3.71
N VAL A 547 37.29 14.81 -4.67
CA VAL A 547 37.32 15.51 -5.97
C VAL A 547 37.01 14.55 -7.13
N THR A 548 37.67 13.40 -7.18
CA THR A 548 37.46 12.36 -8.19
C THR A 548 36.57 11.24 -7.65
N ALA A 549 35.96 10.44 -8.53
CA ALA A 549 35.18 9.27 -8.13
C ALA A 549 35.99 8.32 -7.22
N GLU A 550 37.27 8.11 -7.55
CA GLU A 550 38.19 7.32 -6.72
C GLU A 550 38.36 7.94 -5.32
N ASP A 551 38.46 9.27 -5.20
CA ASP A 551 38.56 9.93 -3.89
C ASP A 551 37.28 9.72 -3.06
N PHE A 552 36.09 9.77 -3.69
CA PHE A 552 34.82 9.45 -3.01
C PHE A 552 34.80 8.01 -2.50
N GLU A 553 35.25 7.05 -3.32
CA GLU A 553 35.30 5.63 -2.92
C GLU A 553 36.22 5.40 -1.73
N TRP A 554 37.41 6.02 -1.73
CA TRP A 554 38.37 5.87 -0.64
C TRP A 554 37.93 6.58 0.64
N LEU A 555 37.45 7.82 0.54
CA LEU A 555 36.95 8.55 1.71
C LEU A 555 35.70 7.89 2.31
N ALA A 556 34.86 7.25 1.48
CA ALA A 556 33.74 6.45 1.98
C ALA A 556 34.20 5.24 2.80
N LYS A 557 35.28 4.54 2.37
CA LYS A 557 35.89 3.47 3.16
C LYS A 557 36.56 3.98 4.43
N GLU A 558 37.16 5.17 4.37
CA GLU A 558 37.78 5.81 5.54
C GLU A 558 36.75 6.24 6.60
N ALA A 559 35.54 6.59 6.17
CA ALA A 559 34.46 6.97 7.09
C ALA A 559 34.06 5.85 8.06
N SER A 560 34.19 4.58 7.67
CA SER A 560 33.88 3.42 8.52
C SER A 560 34.47 2.12 7.99
N SER A 561 35.09 1.33 8.87
CA SER A 561 35.57 -0.04 8.60
C SER A 561 34.45 -1.04 8.25
N SER A 562 33.18 -0.72 8.55
CA SER A 562 32.01 -1.48 8.09
C SER A 562 31.78 -1.37 6.59
N VAL A 563 32.45 -0.46 5.88
CA VAL A 563 32.34 -0.35 4.42
C VAL A 563 33.33 -1.32 3.79
N ALA A 564 32.83 -2.38 3.15
CA ALA A 564 33.67 -3.35 2.47
C ALA A 564 33.98 -2.95 1.03
N ARG A 565 32.96 -2.53 0.28
CA ARG A 565 33.11 -2.12 -1.12
C ARG A 565 32.29 -0.87 -1.40
N VAL A 566 32.81 -0.05 -2.29
CA VAL A 566 32.20 1.21 -2.72
C VAL A 566 32.33 1.32 -4.22
N CYS A 567 31.31 1.91 -4.85
CA CYS A 567 31.41 2.45 -6.19
C CYS A 567 30.92 3.89 -6.16
N ALA A 568 31.69 4.82 -6.73
CA ALA A 568 31.24 6.19 -6.94
C ALA A 568 31.02 6.42 -8.43
N GLU A 569 29.80 6.85 -8.77
CA GLU A 569 29.41 7.13 -10.15
C GLU A 569 28.95 8.59 -10.29
N PRO A 570 29.49 9.36 -11.25
CA PRO A 570 28.88 10.63 -11.62
C PRO A 570 27.51 10.34 -12.24
N THR A 571 26.47 11.04 -11.78
CA THR A 571 25.12 10.82 -12.29
C THR A 571 25.00 11.37 -13.71
N ALA A 572 24.94 10.48 -14.71
CA ALA A 572 24.94 10.87 -16.14
C ALA A 572 23.77 11.80 -16.52
N SER A 573 22.65 11.73 -15.81
CA SER A 573 21.46 12.54 -16.06
C SER A 573 21.49 13.93 -15.40
N LYS A 574 22.43 14.19 -14.47
CA LYS A 574 22.46 15.41 -13.65
C LYS A 574 23.89 15.86 -13.37
N GLU A 575 24.30 16.93 -14.04
CA GLU A 575 25.61 17.53 -13.83
C GLU A 575 25.80 17.98 -12.37
N GLY A 576 27.00 17.73 -11.83
CA GLY A 576 27.36 18.08 -10.46
C GLY A 576 26.87 17.10 -9.39
N GLU A 577 26.16 16.03 -9.75
CA GLU A 577 25.74 14.98 -8.81
C GLU A 577 26.67 13.76 -8.84
N VAL A 578 27.06 13.29 -7.65
CA VAL A 578 27.86 12.08 -7.45
C VAL A 578 27.07 11.12 -6.56
N THR A 579 26.89 9.89 -7.04
CA THR A 579 26.24 8.82 -6.30
C THR A 579 27.27 7.82 -5.80
N VAL A 580 27.29 7.61 -4.49
CA VAL A 580 28.15 6.66 -3.80
C VAL A 580 27.30 5.45 -3.38
N VAL A 581 27.65 4.29 -3.91
CA VAL A 581 26.97 3.01 -3.65
C VAL A 581 27.80 2.19 -2.67
N LEU A 582 27.20 1.81 -1.53
CA LEU A 582 27.90 1.17 -0.42
C LEU A 582 27.50 -0.29 -0.20
N VAL A 583 28.50 -1.18 -0.12
CA VAL A 583 28.32 -2.58 0.31
C VAL A 583 28.95 -2.74 1.69
N PRO A 584 28.17 -3.15 2.70
CA PRO A 584 28.69 -3.34 4.05
C PRO A 584 29.57 -4.59 4.12
N ARG A 585 30.42 -4.63 5.14
CA ARG A 585 31.13 -5.82 5.58
C ARG A 585 30.16 -6.76 6.29
N VAL A 586 30.24 -8.03 5.94
CA VAL A 586 29.52 -9.13 6.61
C VAL A 586 30.54 -10.23 6.86
N ALA A 587 30.62 -10.69 8.11
CA ALA A 587 31.55 -11.75 8.49
C ALA A 587 31.16 -13.09 7.84
N GLU A 588 32.13 -13.90 7.40
CA GLU A 588 31.87 -15.18 6.71
C GLU A 588 31.14 -16.21 7.58
N ASN A 589 31.24 -16.08 8.90
CA ASN A 589 30.56 -16.93 9.87
C ASN A 589 29.15 -16.42 10.23
N HIS A 590 28.73 -15.27 9.70
CA HIS A 590 27.39 -14.73 9.92
C HIS A 590 26.34 -15.61 9.21
N PRO A 591 25.20 -15.94 9.84
CA PRO A 591 24.16 -16.77 9.22
C PRO A 591 23.69 -16.24 7.85
N ASP A 592 23.53 -14.92 7.77
CA ASP A 592 23.05 -14.24 6.56
C ASP A 592 24.17 -13.91 5.57
N PHE A 593 25.37 -14.51 5.71
CA PHE A 593 26.51 -14.19 4.85
C PHE A 593 26.23 -14.41 3.37
N MET A 594 25.43 -15.41 3.02
CA MET A 594 25.08 -15.73 1.64
C MET A 594 23.91 -14.88 1.10
N ASP A 595 23.26 -14.10 1.95
CA ASP A 595 22.18 -13.19 1.56
C ASP A 595 22.74 -11.88 0.99
N LYS A 596 21.86 -10.95 0.64
CA LYS A 596 22.26 -9.64 0.13
C LYS A 596 22.91 -8.82 1.25
N PRO A 597 24.18 -8.37 1.11
CA PRO A 597 24.77 -7.46 2.07
C PRO A 597 24.11 -6.07 1.95
N ILE A 598 23.28 -5.72 2.92
CA ILE A 598 22.51 -4.48 2.95
C ILE A 598 23.08 -3.54 4.02
N ALA A 599 23.56 -2.37 3.60
CA ALA A 599 24.07 -1.37 4.54
C ALA A 599 22.95 -0.84 5.44
N SER A 600 23.22 -0.69 6.74
CA SER A 600 22.27 -0.05 7.64
C SER A 600 22.13 1.44 7.28
N THR A 601 20.96 2.02 7.58
CA THR A 601 20.72 3.46 7.35
C THR A 601 21.75 4.32 8.09
N GLU A 602 22.18 3.88 9.28
CA GLU A 602 23.19 4.58 10.05
C GLU A 602 24.57 4.55 9.35
N LEU A 603 24.95 3.43 8.72
CA LEU A 603 26.16 3.39 7.92
C LEU A 603 26.08 4.38 6.73
N LEU A 604 24.94 4.45 6.04
CA LEU A 604 24.74 5.41 4.94
C LEU A 604 24.85 6.85 5.44
N ARG A 605 24.22 7.19 6.57
CA ARG A 605 24.23 8.52 7.17
C ARG A 605 25.64 8.93 7.62
N LYS A 606 26.36 8.04 8.29
CA LYS A 606 27.75 8.26 8.71
C LYS A 606 28.67 8.58 7.54
N VAL A 607 28.59 7.76 6.47
CA VAL A 607 29.39 7.99 5.26
C VAL A 607 28.99 9.29 4.56
N ARG A 608 27.68 9.57 4.45
CA ARG A 608 27.17 10.81 3.85
C ARG A 608 27.69 12.05 4.57
N ASN A 609 27.62 12.10 5.90
CA ASN A 609 28.10 13.23 6.68
C ASN A 609 29.62 13.40 6.54
N TYR A 610 30.37 12.30 6.63
CA TYR A 610 31.83 12.33 6.48
C TYR A 610 32.26 12.88 5.10
N LEU A 611 31.57 12.48 4.03
CA LEU A 611 31.81 12.98 2.67
C LEU A 611 31.28 14.41 2.47
N ALA A 612 30.19 14.80 3.11
CA ALA A 612 29.60 16.14 2.99
C ALA A 612 30.56 17.23 3.47
N ASP A 613 31.35 16.96 4.50
CA ASP A 613 32.39 17.88 5.00
C ASP A 613 33.60 18.00 4.05
N ARG A 614 33.74 17.07 3.10
CA ARG A 614 34.93 16.89 2.24
C ARG A 614 34.66 17.06 0.75
N LYS A 615 33.40 17.15 0.33
CA LYS A 615 32.98 17.37 -1.06
C LYS A 615 33.20 18.82 -1.48
N LEU A 616 33.20 19.07 -2.79
CA LEU A 616 33.13 20.43 -3.32
C LEU A 616 31.76 21.06 -3.01
N LEU A 617 31.73 22.38 -2.79
CA LEU A 617 30.52 23.10 -2.33
C LEU A 617 29.30 22.84 -3.21
N THR A 618 29.46 22.84 -4.53
CA THR A 618 28.38 22.68 -5.50
C THR A 618 28.08 21.23 -5.88
N THR A 619 28.80 20.25 -5.32
CA THR A 619 28.55 18.83 -5.61
C THR A 619 27.34 18.34 -4.83
N VAL A 620 26.34 17.80 -5.53
CA VAL A 620 25.23 17.07 -4.90
C VAL A 620 25.71 15.66 -4.59
N LEU A 621 25.65 15.26 -3.32
CA LEU A 621 26.10 13.94 -2.87
C LEU A 621 24.89 13.06 -2.59
N ASN A 622 24.83 11.90 -3.25
CA ASN A 622 23.89 10.85 -2.93
C ASN A 622 24.65 9.63 -2.38
N VAL A 623 24.14 9.01 -1.31
CA VAL A 623 24.73 7.80 -0.72
C VAL A 623 23.62 6.78 -0.57
N ARG A 624 23.75 5.63 -1.24
CA ARG A 624 22.70 4.61 -1.34
C ARG A 624 23.23 3.18 -1.26
N ARG A 625 22.31 2.23 -1.10
CA ARG A 625 22.55 0.79 -1.22
C ARG A 625 22.70 0.38 -2.69
N PRO A 626 23.43 -0.72 -2.97
CA PRO A 626 23.45 -1.32 -4.30
C PRO A 626 22.08 -1.85 -4.68
N VAL A 627 21.75 -1.73 -5.96
CA VAL A 627 20.60 -2.43 -6.53
C VAL A 627 21.07 -3.84 -6.90
N PHE A 628 20.42 -4.85 -6.32
CA PHE A 628 20.70 -6.25 -6.61
C PHE A 628 19.80 -6.76 -7.73
N ARG A 629 20.41 -7.13 -8.86
CA ARG A 629 19.76 -7.90 -9.92
C ARG A 629 19.70 -9.36 -9.52
N GLU A 630 18.49 -9.88 -9.38
CA GLU A 630 18.28 -11.27 -9.00
C GLU A 630 18.31 -12.20 -10.21
N LEU A 631 18.96 -13.34 -10.03
CA LEU A 631 18.96 -14.41 -11.02
C LEU A 631 18.84 -15.79 -10.39
N SER A 632 18.36 -16.73 -11.19
CA SER A 632 18.43 -18.16 -10.90
C SER A 632 19.22 -18.87 -11.99
N ILE A 633 19.97 -19.90 -11.62
CA ILE A 633 20.84 -20.64 -12.53
C ILE A 633 20.33 -22.07 -12.63
N LYS A 634 20.21 -22.58 -13.85
CA LYS A 634 19.97 -24.01 -14.09
C LYS A 634 21.20 -24.61 -14.74
N VAL A 635 21.72 -25.67 -14.13
CA VAL A 635 22.91 -26.38 -14.57
C VAL A 635 22.55 -27.83 -14.86
N GLU A 636 22.78 -28.28 -16.08
CA GLU A 636 22.65 -29.66 -16.52
C GLU A 636 24.07 -30.27 -16.60
N ILE A 637 24.36 -31.27 -15.76
CA ILE A 637 25.70 -31.89 -15.63
C ILE A 637 25.68 -33.39 -15.86
N ILE A 638 26.85 -33.95 -16.20
CA ILE A 638 27.16 -35.36 -16.20
C ILE A 638 28.26 -35.62 -15.17
N LEU A 639 28.05 -36.60 -14.30
CA LEU A 639 28.97 -36.93 -13.21
C LEU A 639 29.95 -38.04 -13.59
N LEU A 640 31.18 -37.97 -13.05
CA LEU A 640 32.20 -39.02 -13.18
C LEU A 640 31.76 -40.32 -12.50
N GLN A 641 31.07 -40.22 -11.36
CA GLN A 641 30.55 -41.36 -10.58
C GLN A 641 29.20 -41.01 -9.96
N ALA A 642 28.19 -41.86 -10.20
CA ALA A 642 26.82 -41.63 -9.71
C ALA A 642 26.68 -41.70 -8.17
N THR A 643 27.62 -42.36 -7.47
CA THR A 643 27.54 -42.59 -6.01
C THR A 643 27.76 -41.34 -5.15
N ALA A 644 28.20 -40.22 -5.73
CA ALA A 644 28.46 -38.97 -5.03
C ALA A 644 27.55 -37.80 -5.48
N ALA A 645 26.46 -38.08 -6.19
CA ALA A 645 25.66 -37.07 -6.88
C ALA A 645 25.18 -35.92 -5.99
N ASP A 646 24.61 -36.21 -4.82
CA ASP A 646 24.06 -35.18 -3.94
C ASP A 646 25.15 -34.25 -3.38
N ARG A 647 26.32 -34.81 -3.05
CA ARG A 647 27.47 -34.03 -2.57
C ARG A 647 28.00 -33.10 -3.65
N VAL A 648 28.15 -33.60 -4.88
CA VAL A 648 28.64 -32.80 -6.02
C VAL A 648 27.64 -31.69 -6.36
N LYS A 649 26.33 -32.00 -6.38
CA LYS A 649 25.27 -31.00 -6.58
C LYS A 649 25.33 -29.90 -5.53
N ALA A 650 25.43 -30.25 -4.24
CA ALA A 650 25.57 -29.28 -3.16
C ALA A 650 26.84 -28.42 -3.29
N GLU A 651 27.97 -29.02 -3.67
CA GLU A 651 29.22 -28.28 -3.91
C GLU A 651 29.12 -27.30 -5.09
N ILE A 652 28.43 -27.67 -6.17
CA ILE A 652 28.14 -26.78 -7.30
C ILE A 652 27.32 -25.58 -6.84
N VAL A 653 26.23 -25.82 -6.09
CA VAL A 653 25.37 -24.76 -5.57
C VAL A 653 26.19 -23.77 -4.74
N ASP A 654 27.00 -24.27 -3.80
CA ASP A 654 27.84 -23.42 -2.93
C ASP A 654 28.90 -22.63 -3.74
N LYS A 655 29.63 -23.29 -4.64
CA LYS A 655 30.65 -22.62 -5.47
C LYS A 655 30.05 -21.55 -6.37
N VAL A 656 28.91 -21.81 -7.00
CA VAL A 656 28.24 -20.84 -7.89
C VAL A 656 27.75 -19.64 -7.08
N LYS A 657 27.07 -19.87 -5.95
CA LYS A 657 26.63 -18.77 -5.07
C LYS A 657 27.81 -17.97 -4.53
N ARG A 658 28.88 -18.64 -4.08
CA ARG A 658 30.11 -17.99 -3.58
C ARG A 658 30.84 -17.20 -4.68
N PHE A 659 30.86 -17.71 -5.92
CA PHE A 659 31.49 -17.04 -7.05
C PHE A 659 30.76 -15.77 -7.49
N LEU A 660 29.44 -15.73 -7.36
CA LEU A 660 28.63 -14.53 -7.62
C LEU A 660 28.53 -13.61 -6.40
N HIS A 661 29.12 -13.98 -5.27
CA HIS A 661 28.97 -13.25 -4.02
C HIS A 661 29.58 -11.83 -4.08
N PRO A 662 28.88 -10.78 -3.59
CA PRO A 662 29.39 -9.41 -3.59
C PRO A 662 30.69 -9.20 -2.82
N LEU A 663 31.00 -10.00 -1.79
CA LEU A 663 32.19 -9.79 -0.96
C LEU A 663 33.35 -10.76 -1.28
N LYS A 664 33.03 -11.95 -1.78
CA LYS A 664 34.00 -13.05 -1.97
C LYS A 664 33.99 -13.65 -3.37
N GLY A 665 33.08 -13.21 -4.23
CA GLY A 665 32.96 -13.67 -5.59
C GLY A 665 34.06 -13.16 -6.53
N GLY A 666 33.89 -13.50 -7.81
CA GLY A 666 34.83 -13.17 -8.87
C GLY A 666 36.13 -13.99 -8.81
N LYS A 667 36.89 -13.94 -9.92
CA LYS A 667 38.10 -14.77 -10.11
C LYS A 667 39.21 -14.53 -9.08
N ARG A 668 39.25 -13.36 -8.46
CA ARG A 668 40.27 -12.97 -7.47
C ARG A 668 39.78 -13.09 -6.02
N GLY A 669 38.54 -13.53 -5.79
CA GLY A 669 37.96 -13.65 -4.46
C GLY A 669 37.66 -12.33 -3.73
N GLY A 670 37.70 -11.19 -4.45
CA GLY A 670 37.50 -9.84 -3.91
C GLY A 670 36.06 -9.32 -4.01
N GLY A 671 35.11 -10.18 -4.39
CA GLY A 671 33.72 -9.81 -4.67
C GLY A 671 33.41 -9.68 -6.16
N TRP A 672 32.17 -10.01 -6.54
CA TRP A 672 31.71 -9.82 -7.92
C TRP A 672 31.79 -8.33 -8.33
N PRO A 673 32.46 -7.96 -9.44
CA PRO A 673 32.66 -6.55 -9.79
C PRO A 673 31.34 -5.81 -10.05
N PHE A 674 31.25 -4.54 -9.62
CA PHE A 674 30.12 -3.67 -9.92
C PHE A 674 29.93 -3.52 -11.44
N GLY A 675 28.68 -3.55 -11.91
CA GLY A 675 28.33 -3.40 -13.33
C GLY A 675 28.86 -4.48 -14.29
N ARG A 676 29.58 -5.50 -13.80
CA ARG A 676 30.06 -6.58 -14.65
C ARG A 676 28.93 -7.56 -14.92
N ALA A 677 28.54 -7.67 -16.19
CA ALA A 677 27.57 -8.65 -16.65
C ALA A 677 27.95 -10.10 -16.25
N VAL A 678 26.96 -10.90 -15.89
CA VAL A 678 27.14 -12.34 -15.63
C VAL A 678 27.00 -13.09 -16.94
N TYR A 679 28.10 -13.72 -17.38
CA TYR A 679 28.13 -14.52 -18.60
C TYR A 679 28.01 -16.00 -18.28
N ARG A 680 27.32 -16.75 -19.14
CA ARG A 680 27.25 -18.21 -19.04
C ARG A 680 28.64 -18.85 -18.99
N VAL A 681 29.60 -18.33 -19.76
CA VAL A 681 30.99 -18.84 -19.80
C VAL A 681 31.67 -18.80 -18.44
N ASP A 682 31.44 -17.75 -17.63
CA ASP A 682 32.00 -17.68 -16.28
C ASP A 682 31.44 -18.81 -15.41
N LEU A 683 30.16 -19.15 -15.57
CA LEU A 683 29.49 -20.21 -14.82
C LEU A 683 29.94 -21.61 -15.26
N TYR A 684 30.13 -21.83 -16.57
CA TYR A 684 30.69 -23.09 -17.08
C TYR A 684 32.03 -23.41 -16.39
N HIS A 685 32.96 -22.44 -16.37
CA HIS A 685 34.27 -22.64 -15.75
C HIS A 685 34.16 -22.98 -14.24
N VAL A 686 33.28 -22.31 -13.51
CA VAL A 686 33.11 -22.53 -12.06
C VAL A 686 32.54 -23.92 -11.77
N VAL A 687 31.61 -24.39 -12.59
CA VAL A 687 31.00 -25.72 -12.44
C VAL A 687 32.00 -26.82 -12.84
N GLU A 688 32.77 -26.63 -13.92
CA GLU A 688 33.79 -27.58 -14.38
C GLU A 688 34.93 -27.77 -13.37
N GLU A 689 35.24 -26.76 -12.55
CA GLU A 689 36.24 -26.85 -11.47
C GLU A 689 35.78 -27.70 -10.27
N VAL A 690 34.52 -28.15 -10.22
CA VAL A 690 34.03 -29.03 -9.14
C VAL A 690 34.48 -30.46 -9.36
N PHE A 691 35.19 -31.02 -8.38
CA PHE A 691 35.64 -32.40 -8.43
C PHE A 691 34.45 -33.37 -8.46
N GLY A 692 34.36 -34.20 -9.50
CA GLY A 692 33.25 -35.14 -9.70
C GLY A 692 32.34 -34.79 -10.88
N VAL A 693 32.45 -33.57 -11.43
CA VAL A 693 31.83 -33.20 -12.71
C VAL A 693 32.69 -33.75 -13.85
N ASP A 694 32.07 -34.52 -14.76
CA ASP A 694 32.72 -35.02 -15.97
C ASP A 694 32.53 -34.02 -17.12
N PHE A 695 31.28 -33.58 -17.31
CA PHE A 695 30.91 -32.66 -18.38
C PHE A 695 29.73 -31.78 -17.96
N VAL A 696 29.76 -30.51 -18.36
CA VAL A 696 28.64 -29.57 -18.19
C VAL A 696 27.90 -29.47 -19.52
N ASP A 697 26.71 -30.06 -19.61
CA ASP A 697 25.91 -30.07 -20.84
C ASP A 697 25.31 -28.69 -21.14
N ARG A 698 24.70 -28.07 -20.12
CA ARG A 698 24.03 -26.79 -20.30
C ARG A 698 24.00 -25.94 -19.04
N VAL A 699 24.33 -24.66 -19.16
CA VAL A 699 24.06 -23.64 -18.15
C VAL A 699 23.06 -22.64 -18.70
N ARG A 700 22.01 -22.33 -17.94
CA ARG A 700 20.99 -21.32 -18.26
C ARG A 700 20.92 -20.30 -17.14
N ILE A 701 20.76 -19.04 -17.50
CA ILE A 701 20.55 -17.93 -16.56
C ILE A 701 19.12 -17.44 -16.73
N VAL A 702 18.36 -17.38 -15.64
CA VAL A 702 17.01 -16.82 -15.60
C VAL A 702 17.08 -15.48 -14.89
N ASP A 703 16.68 -14.40 -15.57
CA ASP A 703 16.50 -13.09 -14.95
C ASP A 703 15.18 -13.07 -14.18
N GLU A 704 15.27 -12.98 -12.85
CA GLU A 704 14.11 -13.16 -11.97
C GLU A 704 13.14 -11.97 -12.00
N GLN A 705 13.56 -10.82 -12.52
CA GLN A 705 12.65 -9.69 -12.74
C GLN A 705 11.78 -9.88 -13.99
N THR A 706 12.35 -10.36 -15.08
CA THR A 706 11.63 -10.55 -16.35
C THR A 706 11.05 -11.96 -16.50
N LYS A 707 11.52 -12.91 -15.68
CA LYS A 707 11.24 -14.36 -15.76
C LYS A 707 11.66 -14.98 -17.10
N LEU A 708 12.64 -14.38 -17.78
CA LEU A 708 13.14 -14.85 -19.07
C LEU A 708 14.54 -15.48 -18.93
N GLU A 709 14.80 -16.49 -19.76
CA GLU A 709 16.14 -17.02 -19.95
C GLU A 709 16.97 -16.04 -20.77
N VAL A 710 18.18 -15.74 -20.30
CA VAL A 710 19.08 -14.77 -20.92
C VAL A 710 20.47 -15.38 -21.12
N ASP A 711 21.15 -15.00 -22.21
CA ASP A 711 22.53 -15.42 -22.44
C ASP A 711 23.54 -14.73 -21.50
N GLN A 712 23.19 -13.53 -21.05
CA GLN A 712 23.95 -12.77 -20.06
C GLN A 712 22.98 -11.90 -19.27
N LEU A 713 23.24 -11.75 -17.96
CA LEU A 713 22.57 -10.73 -17.16
C LEU A 713 23.41 -9.47 -17.16
N LYS A 714 22.94 -8.42 -17.84
CA LYS A 714 23.63 -7.11 -17.90
C LYS A 714 23.35 -6.34 -16.62
N LEU A 715 24.39 -5.67 -16.10
CA LEU A 715 24.36 -4.85 -14.90
C LEU A 715 24.86 -3.44 -15.24
N THR A 716 24.32 -2.42 -14.57
CA THR A 716 24.81 -1.03 -14.67
C THR A 716 25.90 -0.74 -13.61
N GLN A 717 26.63 0.38 -13.75
CA GLN A 717 27.86 0.67 -12.99
C GLN A 717 27.71 0.66 -11.45
N GLY A 718 26.51 0.90 -10.90
CA GLY A 718 26.19 0.79 -9.48
C GLY A 718 25.41 -0.48 -9.05
N GLU A 719 25.20 -1.43 -9.95
CA GLU A 719 24.45 -2.66 -9.69
C GLU A 719 25.35 -3.86 -9.35
N LEU A 720 24.79 -4.77 -8.56
CA LEU A 720 25.37 -6.07 -8.22
C LEU A 720 24.39 -7.19 -8.53
N VAL A 721 24.90 -8.42 -8.61
CA VAL A 721 24.08 -9.61 -8.78
C VAL A 721 23.81 -10.27 -7.44
N HIS A 722 22.62 -10.88 -7.31
CA HIS A 722 22.30 -11.81 -6.24
C HIS A 722 21.72 -13.10 -6.84
N CYS A 723 22.31 -14.24 -6.48
CA CYS A 723 21.88 -15.55 -6.96
C CYS A 723 20.88 -16.16 -5.97
N LEU A 724 19.61 -16.17 -6.35
CA LEU A 724 18.53 -16.72 -5.51
C LEU A 724 18.64 -18.24 -5.44
N ASP A 725 18.64 -18.88 -6.61
CA ASP A 725 18.62 -20.32 -6.72
C ASP A 725 19.62 -20.87 -7.75
N VAL A 726 20.10 -22.08 -7.49
CA VAL A 726 20.94 -22.86 -8.39
C VAL A 726 20.37 -24.27 -8.46
N GLU A 727 19.64 -24.55 -9.53
CA GLU A 727 19.07 -25.86 -9.81
C GLU A 727 20.09 -26.72 -10.57
N VAL A 728 20.47 -27.88 -10.03
CA VAL A 728 21.44 -28.79 -10.65
C VAL A 728 20.76 -30.09 -11.07
N ILE A 729 20.67 -30.32 -12.38
CA ILE A 729 20.05 -31.49 -13.00
C ILE A 729 21.14 -32.43 -13.49
N GLU A 730 21.08 -33.69 -13.08
CA GLU A 730 21.98 -34.73 -13.56
C GLU A 730 21.41 -35.40 -14.81
N LYS A 731 22.24 -35.51 -15.84
CA LYS A 731 21.96 -36.30 -17.04
C LYS A 731 22.76 -37.60 -17.02
N ALA A 732 22.11 -38.67 -17.47
CA ALA A 732 22.78 -39.92 -17.72
C ALA A 732 23.71 -39.79 -18.93
N HIS A 733 24.82 -40.53 -18.91
CA HIS A 733 25.68 -40.71 -20.07
C HIS A 733 24.86 -41.37 -21.19
N GLU A 734 24.41 -40.62 -22.19
CA GLU A 734 23.92 -41.24 -23.42
C GLU A 734 25.14 -41.90 -24.08
N ARG A 735 25.24 -43.23 -23.94
CA ARG A 735 26.14 -44.05 -24.74
C ARG A 735 25.77 -43.77 -26.20
N ILE A 736 26.54 -42.92 -26.88
CA ILE A 736 26.54 -42.85 -28.33
C ILE A 736 26.89 -44.25 -28.82
N ALA A 737 25.89 -45.00 -29.27
CA ALA A 737 26.11 -46.22 -30.02
C ALA A 737 26.88 -45.82 -31.27
N ARG A 738 28.11 -46.32 -31.37
CA ARG A 738 29.05 -46.11 -32.47
C ARG A 738 28.43 -46.35 -33.83
#